data_AF-A0A6G0FGJ7-F1
#
_entry.id   AF-A0A6G0FGJ7-F1
#
_cell.length_a   1.000
_cell.length_b   1.000
_cell.length_c   1.000
_cell.angle_alpha   90.00
_cell.angle_beta   90.00
_cell.angle_gamma   90.00
#
_symmetry.space_group_name_H-M   'P 1'
#
loop_
_entity.id
_entity.type
_entity.pdbx_description
1 polymer ?
#
loop_
_entity_poly.entity_id
_entity_poly.type
_entity_poly.pdbx_seq_one_letter_code
_entity_poly.pdbx_strand_id
1 'polypeptide(L)'
;MNSSKHTELANHAWSVADLLRGDYKQSDYGKVILPFTVLRRLECVLEPTRDKVAEIAEQHKDSGIDPDRFLRRAAGHSFYNRSRLTLKKIAADPQNAGKNLHVYVGAFSDNARGVLERFDFAQQIKKLDDADLLYKVMGRFTDLDLRPEVVPNHNMGYIFEELIRRFSEQSNETAGEHFTPREVIQLMVRLLVAPDGDALQLPGAVRTVLDPACGTGGMLSAMDDLITELNPDATVEVYGQELNPESWAICRSDLMIKGQDPENIAFGNSFSDDGHARKTFDYMLANPPFGVEWKKVKEAVEDEHKSLGDAGRFGAGLPRINDGSLLFLQHMVSKMKPVDVNGGGGSRIAIVFNGSPLFTGAAGSGESEIRRWILENDWLEGIVALPDQLFYNTGISTYFWILTNRKSPDHKGKVVLLDARDQWEKMRKSLGDKRKALGKEHIATVVKLYGESLAVAGDAEHPLHGKVKVFRNEDFGYQRITVERPLKLRFEVTEETLAALEASKTIQKLPQASVLADAFKSLMGTSWGTKQEAWLALKDAVVQACGTWPTGAPFNKALREVVGVRDPEGEVQLVKGQPEPDAELRDYENVPLGEDVEEYLAREVRPHVPDAWIDHSKTKIGYEIPFTRHFYVYEPPRPLAEIDAELKALEAEIQGLLGEVTE
;
A
#
# COMPACT_ATOMS: atom_id res chain seq x y z
N MET A 1 -19.20 9.90 21.53
CA MET A 1 -19.12 11.23 20.89
C MET A 1 -20.43 11.49 20.16
N ASN A 2 -20.86 12.74 20.08
CA ASN A 2 -22.22 13.14 19.66
C ASN A 2 -22.43 12.98 18.13
N SER A 3 -22.38 11.73 17.63
CA SER A 3 -22.41 11.42 16.18
C SER A 3 -23.64 11.97 15.48
N SER A 4 -24.72 12.27 16.23
CA SER A 4 -25.97 12.82 15.71
C SER A 4 -25.76 14.11 14.91
N LYS A 5 -24.96 15.07 15.43
CA LYS A 5 -24.89 16.42 14.85
C LYS A 5 -24.16 16.48 13.51
N HIS A 6 -23.04 15.76 13.34
CA HIS A 6 -22.32 15.72 12.05
C HIS A 6 -23.12 14.95 11.00
N THR A 7 -23.77 13.85 11.40
CA THR A 7 -24.67 13.11 10.52
C THR A 7 -25.87 13.96 10.09
N GLU A 8 -26.45 14.77 10.98
CA GLU A 8 -27.52 15.72 10.64
C GLU A 8 -27.05 16.78 9.64
N LEU A 9 -25.88 17.39 9.85
CA LEU A 9 -25.33 18.39 8.91
C LEU A 9 -25.00 17.77 7.55
N ALA A 10 -24.39 16.58 7.54
CA ALA A 10 -24.13 15.84 6.32
C ALA A 10 -25.43 15.44 5.61
N ASN A 11 -26.48 15.03 6.36
CA ASN A 11 -27.81 14.77 5.81
C ASN A 11 -28.42 16.01 5.17
N HIS A 12 -28.28 17.17 5.82
CA HIS A 12 -28.82 18.42 5.30
C HIS A 12 -28.12 18.85 4.01
N ALA A 13 -26.78 18.81 3.98
CA ALA A 13 -26.01 19.02 2.75
C ALA A 13 -26.39 18.01 1.66
N TRP A 14 -26.57 16.74 2.04
CA TRP A 14 -26.97 15.67 1.13
C TRP A 14 -28.39 15.79 0.59
N SER A 15 -29.32 16.48 1.28
CA SER A 15 -30.69 16.67 0.82
C SER A 15 -30.79 17.38 -0.54
N VAL A 16 -29.72 18.06 -0.94
CA VAL A 16 -29.57 18.64 -2.28
C VAL A 16 -29.67 17.58 -3.38
N ALA A 17 -29.28 16.33 -3.11
CA ALA A 17 -29.39 15.23 -4.07
C ALA A 17 -30.83 15.03 -4.59
N ASP A 18 -31.85 15.30 -3.76
CA ASP A 18 -33.25 15.21 -4.17
C ASP A 18 -33.63 16.29 -5.21
N LEU A 19 -32.98 17.46 -5.16
CA LEU A 19 -33.17 18.54 -6.14
C LEU A 19 -32.47 18.26 -7.47
N LEU A 20 -31.38 17.47 -7.44
CA LEU A 20 -30.57 17.17 -8.63
C LEU A 20 -31.11 15.96 -9.42
N ARG A 21 -32.10 15.25 -8.89
CA ARG A 21 -32.67 14.05 -9.51
C ARG A 21 -33.37 14.40 -10.82
N GLY A 22 -32.87 13.84 -11.93
CA GLY A 22 -33.38 14.06 -13.28
C GLY A 22 -32.39 14.84 -14.14
N ASP A 23 -31.79 15.91 -13.60
CA ASP A 23 -30.83 16.78 -14.30
C ASP A 23 -29.37 16.33 -14.15
N TYR A 24 -29.09 15.53 -13.13
CA TYR A 24 -27.78 14.95 -12.86
C TYR A 24 -27.86 13.43 -12.70
N LYS A 25 -26.78 12.75 -13.12
CA LYS A 25 -26.54 11.36 -12.75
C LYS A 25 -26.20 11.30 -11.27
N GLN A 26 -26.58 10.23 -10.59
CA GLN A 26 -26.30 10.05 -9.15
C GLN A 26 -24.80 10.14 -8.85
N SER A 27 -23.96 9.57 -9.72
CA SER A 27 -22.49 9.67 -9.64
C SER A 27 -21.95 11.10 -9.73
N ASP A 28 -22.73 12.06 -10.25
CA ASP A 28 -22.32 13.47 -10.39
C ASP A 28 -22.81 14.36 -9.23
N TYR A 29 -23.59 13.84 -8.28
CA TYR A 29 -24.11 14.66 -7.17
C TYR A 29 -22.97 15.25 -6.32
N GLY A 30 -21.84 14.54 -6.21
CA GLY A 30 -20.65 14.98 -5.47
C GLY A 30 -20.05 16.25 -6.03
N LYS A 31 -20.03 16.38 -7.35
CA LYS A 31 -19.53 17.55 -8.08
C LYS A 31 -20.29 18.82 -7.74
N VAL A 32 -21.52 18.71 -7.24
CA VAL A 32 -22.33 19.85 -6.79
C VAL A 32 -22.20 20.03 -5.27
N ILE A 33 -22.44 18.98 -4.50
CA ILE A 33 -22.59 19.09 -3.04
C ILE A 33 -21.25 19.42 -2.36
N LEU A 34 -20.13 18.84 -2.80
CA LEU A 34 -18.81 19.08 -2.21
C LEU A 34 -18.36 20.55 -2.35
N PRO A 35 -18.31 21.16 -3.55
CA PRO A 35 -17.87 22.55 -3.67
C PRO A 35 -18.81 23.53 -2.96
N PHE A 36 -20.12 23.28 -2.92
CA PHE A 36 -21.03 24.14 -2.13
C PHE A 36 -20.81 24.00 -0.62
N THR A 37 -20.47 22.80 -0.14
CA THR A 37 -20.11 22.59 1.28
C THR A 37 -18.84 23.36 1.63
N VAL A 38 -17.80 23.28 0.79
CA VAL A 38 -16.56 24.05 0.95
C VAL A 38 -16.84 25.55 0.87
N LEU A 39 -17.57 26.01 -0.15
CA LEU A 39 -17.93 27.43 -0.31
C LEU A 39 -18.68 27.97 0.90
N ARG A 40 -19.64 27.21 1.42
CA ARG A 40 -20.40 27.61 2.62
C ARG A 40 -19.50 27.68 3.85
N ARG A 41 -18.58 26.72 4.03
CA ARG A 41 -17.59 26.78 5.11
C ARG A 41 -16.71 28.02 5.01
N LEU A 42 -16.18 28.33 3.82
CA LEU A 42 -15.37 29.54 3.59
C LEU A 42 -16.15 30.82 3.87
N GLU A 43 -17.43 30.90 3.45
CA GLU A 43 -18.30 32.04 3.77
C GLU A 43 -18.50 32.21 5.28
N CYS A 44 -18.82 31.12 5.99
CA CYS A 44 -19.01 31.14 7.45
C CYS A 44 -17.75 31.60 8.19
N VAL A 45 -16.57 31.12 7.80
CA VAL A 45 -15.30 31.52 8.41
C VAL A 45 -15.05 33.03 8.25
N LEU A 46 -15.36 33.60 7.08
CA LEU A 46 -15.14 35.02 6.80
C LEU A 46 -16.26 35.93 7.33
N GLU A 47 -17.41 35.38 7.71
CA GLU A 47 -18.60 36.15 8.12
C GLU A 47 -18.31 37.26 9.14
N PRO A 48 -17.53 37.02 10.23
CA PRO A 48 -17.25 38.05 11.23
C PRO A 48 -16.40 39.23 10.71
N THR A 49 -15.66 39.03 9.62
CA THR A 49 -14.69 40.02 9.09
C THR A 49 -15.08 40.58 7.73
N ARG A 50 -16.14 40.08 7.11
CA ARG A 50 -16.57 40.40 5.73
C ARG A 50 -16.64 41.90 5.47
N ASP A 51 -17.34 42.65 6.32
CA ASP A 51 -17.53 44.09 6.11
C ASP A 51 -16.21 44.86 6.20
N LYS A 52 -15.35 44.49 7.15
CA LYS A 52 -14.00 45.06 7.30
C LYS A 52 -13.14 44.78 6.05
N VAL A 53 -13.15 43.56 5.54
CA VAL A 53 -12.39 43.18 4.33
C VAL A 53 -12.90 43.98 3.12
N ALA A 54 -14.22 44.10 2.95
CA ALA A 54 -14.80 44.87 1.85
C ALA A 54 -14.46 46.37 1.94
N GLU A 55 -14.41 46.94 3.13
CA GLU A 55 -13.97 48.33 3.35
C GLU A 55 -12.50 48.55 2.98
N ILE A 56 -11.61 47.67 3.45
CA ILE A 56 -10.18 47.73 3.09
C ILE A 56 -9.98 47.55 1.59
N ALA A 57 -10.75 46.67 0.95
CA ALA A 57 -10.69 46.47 -0.50
C ALA A 57 -11.07 47.73 -1.27
N GLU A 58 -12.13 48.44 -0.85
CA GLU A 58 -12.53 49.69 -1.51
C GLU A 58 -11.52 50.82 -1.28
N GLN A 59 -10.93 50.91 -0.07
CA GLN A 59 -9.90 51.90 0.24
C GLN A 59 -8.65 51.78 -0.66
N HIS A 60 -8.32 50.56 -1.10
CA HIS A 60 -7.12 50.29 -1.89
C HIS A 60 -7.37 50.14 -3.40
N LYS A 61 -8.63 50.18 -3.85
CA LYS A 61 -9.04 49.89 -5.23
C LYS A 61 -8.31 50.73 -6.28
N ASP A 62 -8.11 52.02 -5.99
CA ASP A 62 -7.46 52.98 -6.90
C ASP A 62 -6.07 53.42 -6.39
N SER A 63 -5.51 52.71 -5.41
CA SER A 63 -4.25 53.08 -4.76
C SER A 63 -3.00 52.69 -5.56
N GLY A 64 -3.13 51.77 -6.52
CA GLY A 64 -1.99 51.18 -7.25
C GLY A 64 -1.14 50.22 -6.41
N ILE A 65 -1.53 49.94 -5.17
CA ILE A 65 -0.86 49.01 -4.25
C ILE A 65 -1.63 47.69 -4.25
N ASP A 66 -0.92 46.55 -4.29
CA ASP A 66 -1.53 45.24 -4.09
C ASP A 66 -2.10 45.11 -2.65
N PRO A 67 -3.43 44.99 -2.48
CA PRO A 67 -4.06 44.98 -1.17
C PRO A 67 -3.96 43.64 -0.44
N ASP A 68 -3.44 42.57 -1.06
CA ASP A 68 -3.51 41.19 -0.54
C ASP A 68 -3.11 41.07 0.94
N ARG A 69 -1.96 41.63 1.33
CA ARG A 69 -1.47 41.59 2.72
C ARG A 69 -2.42 42.29 3.69
N PHE A 70 -3.00 43.43 3.29
CA PHE A 70 -3.95 44.18 4.11
C PHE A 70 -5.27 43.43 4.26
N LEU A 71 -5.73 42.78 3.19
CA LEU A 71 -6.96 41.99 3.17
C LEU A 71 -6.85 40.72 4.01
N ARG A 72 -5.74 39.98 3.93
CA ARG A 72 -5.48 38.81 4.81
C ARG A 72 -5.43 39.21 6.27
N ARG A 73 -4.74 40.32 6.59
CA ARG A 73 -4.71 40.87 7.95
C ARG A 73 -6.10 41.31 8.43
N ALA A 74 -6.92 41.87 7.54
CA ALA A 74 -8.29 42.26 7.88
C ALA A 74 -9.20 41.05 8.13
N ALA A 75 -9.04 40.00 7.33
CA ALA A 75 -9.76 38.74 7.45
C ALA A 75 -9.35 37.91 8.67
N GLY A 76 -8.10 38.06 9.14
CA GLY A 76 -7.55 37.21 10.20
C GLY A 76 -7.21 35.78 9.73
N HIS A 77 -7.22 35.56 8.43
CA HIS A 77 -6.95 34.27 7.79
C HIS A 77 -6.00 34.45 6.61
N SER A 78 -5.45 33.33 6.14
CA SER A 78 -4.65 33.29 4.91
C SER A 78 -5.50 33.46 3.65
N PHE A 79 -6.81 33.72 3.74
CA PHE A 79 -7.70 33.95 2.61
C PHE A 79 -8.76 34.99 2.93
N TYR A 80 -9.41 35.53 1.91
CA TYR A 80 -10.44 36.56 2.06
C TYR A 80 -11.43 36.54 0.89
N ASN A 81 -12.54 37.27 1.05
CA ASN A 81 -13.45 37.61 -0.05
C ASN A 81 -13.75 39.11 0.00
N ARG A 82 -13.52 39.83 -1.10
CA ARG A 82 -13.72 41.28 -1.19
C ARG A 82 -15.17 41.71 -1.45
N SER A 83 -16.07 40.78 -1.73
CA SER A 83 -17.47 41.07 -2.06
C SER A 83 -18.34 41.27 -0.81
N ARG A 84 -19.32 42.17 -0.91
CA ARG A 84 -20.42 42.31 0.07
C ARG A 84 -21.61 41.39 -0.19
N LEU A 85 -21.54 40.60 -1.27
CA LEU A 85 -22.51 39.53 -1.53
C LEU A 85 -22.37 38.44 -0.47
N THR A 86 -23.45 37.67 -0.32
CA THR A 86 -23.50 36.46 0.51
C THR A 86 -24.32 35.45 -0.25
N LEU A 87 -24.13 34.15 -0.01
CA LEU A 87 -24.94 33.09 -0.60
C LEU A 87 -26.43 33.35 -0.38
N LYS A 88 -26.81 33.87 0.80
CA LYS A 88 -28.19 34.27 1.11
C LYS A 88 -28.72 35.40 0.22
N LYS A 89 -27.92 36.45 0.00
CA LYS A 89 -28.30 37.57 -0.89
C LYS A 89 -28.39 37.12 -2.34
N ILE A 90 -27.48 36.24 -2.78
CA ILE A 90 -27.45 35.71 -4.14
C ILE A 90 -28.68 34.79 -4.35
N ALA A 91 -29.02 33.93 -3.39
CA ALA A 91 -30.19 33.05 -3.45
C ALA A 91 -31.52 33.83 -3.47
N ALA A 92 -31.55 35.04 -2.89
CA ALA A 92 -32.71 35.92 -2.87
C ALA A 92 -32.95 36.66 -4.20
N ASP A 93 -32.03 36.58 -5.18
CA ASP A 93 -32.18 37.11 -6.53
C ASP A 93 -31.98 36.00 -7.58
N PRO A 94 -32.96 35.07 -7.73
CA PRO A 94 -32.83 33.92 -8.62
C PRO A 94 -32.51 34.28 -10.07
N GLN A 95 -33.02 35.41 -10.57
CA GLN A 95 -32.83 35.84 -11.96
C GLN A 95 -31.38 36.20 -12.29
N ASN A 96 -30.58 36.60 -11.28
CA ASN A 96 -29.17 36.93 -11.44
C ASN A 96 -28.25 35.99 -10.63
N ALA A 97 -28.77 34.87 -10.12
CA ALA A 97 -28.04 34.02 -9.19
C ALA A 97 -26.71 33.52 -9.78
N GLY A 98 -26.71 33.00 -11.00
CA GLY A 98 -25.49 32.56 -11.70
C GLY A 98 -24.45 33.67 -11.83
N LYS A 99 -24.85 34.83 -12.36
CA LYS A 99 -23.98 36.01 -12.52
C LYS A 99 -23.41 36.48 -11.19
N ASN A 100 -24.25 36.63 -10.17
CA ASN A 100 -23.85 37.11 -8.86
C ASN A 100 -22.95 36.11 -8.14
N LEU A 101 -23.18 34.79 -8.31
CA LEU A 101 -22.32 33.76 -7.77
C LEU A 101 -20.94 33.74 -8.43
N HIS A 102 -20.85 33.91 -9.76
CA HIS A 102 -19.57 34.06 -10.44
C HIS A 102 -18.78 35.28 -9.93
N VAL A 103 -19.45 36.42 -9.72
CA VAL A 103 -18.83 37.62 -9.13
C VAL A 103 -18.35 37.34 -7.71
N TYR A 104 -19.15 36.65 -6.90
CA TYR A 104 -18.81 36.29 -5.53
C TYR A 104 -17.60 35.35 -5.46
N VAL A 105 -17.57 34.31 -6.30
CA VAL A 105 -16.44 33.37 -6.39
C VAL A 105 -15.18 34.08 -6.88
N GLY A 106 -15.29 34.95 -7.89
CA GLY A 106 -14.18 35.76 -8.40
C GLY A 106 -13.65 36.82 -7.44
N ALA A 107 -14.35 37.05 -6.32
CA ALA A 107 -13.93 37.98 -5.28
C ALA A 107 -13.12 37.31 -4.15
N PHE A 108 -12.98 35.98 -4.15
CA PHE A 108 -12.04 35.30 -3.26
C PHE A 108 -10.58 35.59 -3.64
N SER A 109 -9.67 35.51 -2.66
CA SER A 109 -8.23 35.43 -2.87
C SER A 109 -7.84 34.23 -3.73
N ASP A 110 -6.71 34.29 -4.42
CA ASP A 110 -6.36 33.31 -5.47
C ASP A 110 -6.21 31.87 -4.91
N ASN A 111 -5.72 31.72 -3.69
CA ASN A 111 -5.65 30.40 -3.02
C ASN A 111 -7.04 29.77 -2.78
N ALA A 112 -8.02 30.56 -2.31
CA ALA A 112 -9.39 30.08 -2.10
C ALA A 112 -10.14 29.88 -3.43
N ARG A 113 -9.84 30.70 -4.45
CA ARG A 113 -10.37 30.49 -5.81
C ARG A 113 -9.84 29.19 -6.42
N GLY A 114 -8.55 28.92 -6.28
CA GLY A 114 -7.91 27.70 -6.78
C GLY A 114 -8.53 26.42 -6.18
N VAL A 115 -8.97 26.46 -4.92
CA VAL A 115 -9.76 25.37 -4.31
C VAL A 115 -11.05 25.12 -5.08
N LEU A 116 -11.84 26.16 -5.37
CA LEU A 116 -13.12 26.04 -6.08
C LEU A 116 -12.93 25.65 -7.56
N GLU A 117 -11.84 26.08 -8.17
CA GLU A 117 -11.48 25.72 -9.56
C GLU A 117 -11.23 24.22 -9.71
N ARG A 118 -10.62 23.56 -8.71
CA ARG A 118 -10.39 22.10 -8.74
C ARG A 118 -11.65 21.24 -8.64
N PHE A 119 -12.77 21.83 -8.25
CA PHE A 119 -14.08 21.18 -8.34
C PHE A 119 -14.79 21.43 -9.68
N ASP A 120 -14.14 22.10 -10.63
CA ASP A 120 -14.77 22.60 -11.86
C ASP A 120 -16.04 23.43 -11.57
N PHE A 121 -16.03 24.19 -10.46
CA PHE A 121 -17.24 24.75 -9.88
C PHE A 121 -17.97 25.72 -10.83
N ALA A 122 -17.24 26.47 -11.65
CA ALA A 122 -17.84 27.36 -12.65
C ALA A 122 -18.72 26.61 -13.66
N GLN A 123 -18.36 25.39 -14.04
CA GLN A 123 -19.17 24.54 -14.91
C GLN A 123 -20.46 24.08 -14.20
N GLN A 124 -20.35 23.75 -12.91
CA GLN A 124 -21.49 23.33 -12.10
C GLN A 124 -22.47 24.49 -11.87
N ILE A 125 -21.97 25.70 -11.61
CA ILE A 125 -22.80 26.91 -11.54
C ILE A 125 -23.62 27.07 -12.82
N LYS A 126 -22.95 27.06 -13.99
CA LYS A 126 -23.63 27.20 -15.28
C LYS A 126 -24.71 26.13 -15.48
N LYS A 127 -24.37 24.85 -15.25
CA LYS A 127 -25.31 23.74 -15.46
C LYS A 127 -26.52 23.83 -14.51
N LEU A 128 -26.33 24.27 -13.27
CA LEU A 128 -27.44 24.48 -12.33
C LEU A 128 -28.31 25.69 -12.68
N ASP A 129 -27.71 26.76 -13.21
CA ASP A 129 -28.40 27.98 -13.64
C ASP A 129 -29.27 27.68 -14.88
N ASP A 130 -28.70 27.00 -15.88
CA ASP A 130 -29.39 26.54 -17.09
C ASP A 130 -30.60 25.63 -16.77
N ALA A 131 -30.57 24.94 -15.62
CA ALA A 131 -31.63 24.03 -15.15
C ALA A 131 -32.62 24.67 -14.15
N ASP A 132 -32.51 25.98 -13.84
CA ASP A 132 -33.31 26.65 -12.79
C ASP A 132 -33.24 25.93 -11.41
N LEU A 133 -32.07 25.38 -11.10
CA LEU A 133 -31.78 24.67 -9.84
C LEU A 133 -30.85 25.47 -8.93
N LEU A 134 -30.06 26.39 -9.46
CA LEU A 134 -28.97 27.06 -8.71
C LEU A 134 -29.45 27.71 -7.41
N TYR A 135 -30.52 28.53 -7.46
CA TYR A 135 -31.04 29.20 -6.26
C TYR A 135 -31.59 28.20 -5.23
N LYS A 136 -32.20 27.09 -5.68
CA LYS A 136 -32.74 26.04 -4.79
C LYS A 136 -31.61 25.32 -4.07
N VAL A 137 -30.56 24.95 -4.81
CA VAL A 137 -29.36 24.31 -4.27
C VAL A 137 -28.69 25.24 -3.27
N MET A 138 -28.39 26.48 -3.66
CA MET A 138 -27.78 27.45 -2.75
C MET A 138 -28.60 27.68 -1.49
N GLY A 139 -29.93 27.79 -1.61
CA GLY A 139 -30.84 27.98 -0.48
C GLY A 139 -30.72 26.87 0.57
N ARG A 140 -30.45 25.62 0.16
CA ARG A 140 -30.19 24.52 1.13
C ARG A 140 -28.91 24.74 1.94
N PHE A 141 -27.87 25.29 1.33
CA PHE A 141 -26.60 25.54 2.01
C PHE A 141 -26.62 26.80 2.89
N THR A 142 -27.44 27.80 2.59
CA THR A 142 -27.50 29.03 3.39
C THR A 142 -27.98 28.81 4.82
N ASP A 143 -28.71 27.73 5.06
CA ASP A 143 -29.23 27.36 6.39
C ASP A 143 -28.18 26.65 7.27
N LEU A 144 -27.06 26.21 6.68
CA LEU A 144 -26.01 25.52 7.41
C LEU A 144 -25.10 26.52 8.13
N ASP A 145 -25.07 26.46 9.46
CA ASP A 145 -24.06 27.18 10.24
C ASP A 145 -22.80 26.33 10.36
N LEU A 146 -21.85 26.61 9.46
CA LEU A 146 -20.55 25.96 9.40
C LEU A 146 -19.46 26.89 9.93
N ARG A 147 -19.71 27.70 10.96
CA ARG A 147 -18.64 28.48 11.60
C ARG A 147 -17.74 27.58 12.47
N PRO A 148 -16.43 27.87 12.60
CA PRO A 148 -15.52 27.06 13.43
C PRO A 148 -15.97 26.87 14.88
N GLU A 149 -16.68 27.84 15.46
CA GLU A 149 -17.19 27.79 16.83
C GLU A 149 -18.39 26.82 16.97
N VAL A 150 -19.13 26.57 15.88
CA VAL A 150 -20.32 25.70 15.85
C VAL A 150 -19.96 24.30 15.36
N VAL A 151 -19.09 24.24 14.36
CA VAL A 151 -18.53 23.03 13.76
C VAL A 151 -17.01 23.18 13.74
N PRO A 152 -16.32 22.68 14.77
CA PRO A 152 -14.85 22.60 14.78
C PRO A 152 -14.27 21.93 13.52
N ASN A 153 -13.02 22.22 13.17
CA ASN A 153 -12.39 21.65 11.95
C ASN A 153 -12.39 20.12 11.96
N HIS A 154 -12.08 19.48 13.10
CA HIS A 154 -12.18 18.01 13.23
C HIS A 154 -13.58 17.47 12.90
N ASN A 155 -14.62 18.25 13.21
CA ASN A 155 -16.01 17.93 12.93
C ASN A 155 -16.42 18.16 11.48
N MET A 156 -15.80 19.13 10.79
CA MET A 156 -15.93 19.28 9.34
C MET A 156 -15.34 18.08 8.60
N GLY A 157 -14.23 17.53 9.09
CA GLY A 157 -13.66 16.28 8.58
C GLY A 157 -14.71 15.17 8.49
N TYR A 158 -15.43 14.89 9.58
CA TYR A 158 -16.51 13.88 9.59
C TYR A 158 -17.65 14.17 8.61
N ILE A 159 -17.97 15.45 8.37
CA ILE A 159 -19.00 15.83 7.39
C ILE A 159 -18.51 15.50 5.97
N PHE A 160 -17.29 15.91 5.61
CA PHE A 160 -16.73 15.61 4.29
C PHE A 160 -16.57 14.11 4.06
N GLU A 161 -16.09 13.38 5.06
CA GLU A 161 -16.01 11.91 5.02
C GLU A 161 -17.36 11.26 4.73
N GLU A 162 -18.41 11.67 5.45
CA GLU A 162 -19.75 11.12 5.28
C GLU A 162 -20.33 11.47 3.90
N LEU A 163 -20.07 12.68 3.39
CA LEU A 163 -20.48 13.09 2.05
C LEU A 163 -19.77 12.27 0.97
N ILE A 164 -18.44 12.17 1.03
CA ILE A 164 -17.62 11.39 0.09
C ILE A 164 -18.03 9.92 0.11
N ARG A 165 -18.20 9.33 1.30
CA ARG A 165 -18.65 7.93 1.47
C ARG A 165 -19.96 7.68 0.72
N ARG A 166 -20.95 8.55 0.88
CA ARG A 166 -22.23 8.42 0.17
C ARG A 166 -22.10 8.57 -1.34
N PHE A 167 -21.20 9.44 -1.82
CA PHE A 167 -20.95 9.54 -3.26
C PHE A 167 -20.40 8.25 -3.82
N SER A 168 -19.41 7.67 -3.15
CA SER A 168 -18.80 6.46 -3.64
C SER A 168 -19.70 5.22 -3.52
N GLU A 169 -20.54 5.13 -2.49
CA GLU A 169 -21.60 4.10 -2.41
C GLU A 169 -22.60 4.20 -3.58
N GLN A 170 -22.79 5.39 -4.17
CA GLN A 170 -23.66 5.61 -5.31
C GLN A 170 -22.97 5.48 -6.68
N SER A 171 -21.66 5.71 -6.77
CA SER A 171 -20.92 5.64 -8.04
C SER A 171 -20.41 4.24 -8.39
N ASN A 172 -20.56 3.23 -7.51
CA ASN A 172 -19.88 1.92 -7.62
C ASN A 172 -18.35 2.04 -7.76
N GLU A 173 -17.77 3.21 -7.50
CA GLU A 173 -16.33 3.39 -7.32
C GLU A 173 -15.95 2.95 -5.90
N THR A 174 -14.72 2.49 -5.73
CA THR A 174 -14.19 1.96 -4.47
C THR A 174 -14.12 3.05 -3.40
N ALA A 175 -15.20 3.19 -2.62
CA ALA A 175 -15.44 4.25 -1.63
C ALA A 175 -14.38 4.56 -0.59
N GLY A 176 -13.44 3.65 -0.35
CA GLY A 176 -12.41 3.81 0.67
C GLY A 176 -11.01 4.08 0.12
N GLU A 177 -10.85 4.37 -1.18
CA GLU A 177 -9.58 4.93 -1.69
C GLU A 177 -9.29 6.33 -1.14
N HIS A 178 -10.27 7.00 -0.52
CA HIS A 178 -10.17 8.42 -0.15
C HIS A 178 -10.09 8.69 1.34
N PHE A 179 -10.26 7.68 2.23
CA PHE A 179 -10.29 7.96 3.66
C PHE A 179 -9.79 6.86 4.59
N THR A 180 -8.99 7.27 5.56
CA THR A 180 -8.48 6.43 6.64
C THR A 180 -9.32 6.68 7.90
N PRO A 181 -9.94 5.66 8.52
CA PRO A 181 -10.76 5.85 9.73
C PRO A 181 -10.02 6.64 10.82
N ARG A 182 -10.72 7.55 11.48
CA ARG A 182 -10.11 8.51 12.44
C ARG A 182 -9.38 7.82 13.57
N GLU A 183 -9.92 6.73 14.09
CA GLU A 183 -9.30 5.95 15.15
C GLU A 183 -8.03 5.21 14.70
N VAL A 184 -7.95 4.85 13.42
CA VAL A 184 -6.74 4.29 12.79
C VAL A 184 -5.68 5.38 12.63
N ILE A 185 -6.08 6.58 12.18
CA ILE A 185 -5.20 7.77 12.15
C ILE A 185 -4.66 8.06 13.54
N GLN A 186 -5.53 8.10 14.56
CA GLN A 186 -5.15 8.38 15.95
C GLN A 186 -4.15 7.38 16.49
N LEU A 187 -4.31 6.09 16.20
CA LEU A 187 -3.32 5.07 16.55
C LEU A 187 -1.99 5.34 15.84
N MET A 188 -2.01 5.58 14.53
CA MET A 188 -0.81 5.82 13.74
C MET A 188 0.00 7.02 14.24
N VAL A 189 -0.64 8.20 14.43
CA VAL A 189 0.07 9.40 14.87
C VAL A 189 0.65 9.22 16.27
N ARG A 190 -0.05 8.53 17.18
CA ARG A 190 0.43 8.25 18.54
C ARG A 190 1.61 7.29 18.55
N LEU A 191 1.59 6.23 17.75
CA LEU A 191 2.73 5.32 17.60
C LEU A 191 3.94 6.03 17.03
N LEU A 192 3.73 6.93 16.07
CA LEU A 192 4.80 7.66 15.43
C LEU A 192 5.48 8.66 16.38
N VAL A 193 4.68 9.32 17.23
CA VAL A 193 5.11 10.36 18.17
C VAL A 193 5.60 9.80 19.52
N ALA A 194 5.08 8.66 19.98
CA ALA A 194 5.32 8.16 21.34
C ALA A 194 6.82 8.08 21.74
N PRO A 195 7.75 7.65 20.86
CA PRO A 195 9.17 7.60 21.23
C PRO A 195 9.86 8.97 21.34
N ASP A 196 9.23 10.05 20.87
CA ASP A 196 9.81 11.40 20.83
C ASP A 196 9.22 12.33 21.92
N GLY A 197 8.57 11.80 22.95
CA GLY A 197 7.87 12.58 23.98
C GLY A 197 8.70 13.72 24.57
N ASP A 198 9.94 13.45 24.96
CA ASP A 198 10.84 14.45 25.54
C ASP A 198 11.25 15.54 24.53
N ALA A 199 11.54 15.14 23.29
CA ALA A 199 11.95 16.06 22.23
C ALA A 199 10.81 17.01 21.83
N LEU A 200 9.56 16.55 21.92
CA LEU A 200 8.38 17.33 21.59
C LEU A 200 7.96 18.28 22.71
N GLN A 201 8.39 18.08 23.95
CA GLN A 201 8.10 18.99 25.07
C GLN A 201 9.01 20.23 25.12
N LEU A 202 10.03 20.31 24.25
CA LEU A 202 10.91 21.49 24.17
C LEU A 202 10.13 22.73 23.71
N PRO A 203 10.17 23.87 24.44
CA PRO A 203 9.49 25.10 24.03
C PRO A 203 9.94 25.58 22.64
N GLY A 204 8.99 25.99 21.80
CA GLY A 204 9.29 26.51 20.46
C GLY A 204 9.76 25.46 19.45
N ALA A 205 9.50 24.17 19.71
CA ALA A 205 9.84 23.09 18.79
C ALA A 205 9.14 23.28 17.43
N VAL A 206 9.92 23.39 16.35
CA VAL A 206 9.39 23.35 14.98
C VAL A 206 9.43 21.91 14.48
N ARG A 207 8.30 21.40 13.96
CA ARG A 207 8.19 20.05 13.39
C ARG A 207 7.58 20.10 12.01
N THR A 208 8.24 19.44 11.05
CA THR A 208 7.75 19.32 9.68
C THR A 208 7.15 17.94 9.45
N VAL A 209 5.94 17.89 8.89
CA VAL A 209 5.16 16.66 8.68
C VAL A 209 4.84 16.50 7.20
N LEU A 210 5.05 15.32 6.61
CA LEU A 210 4.64 15.03 5.22
C LEU A 210 3.67 13.84 5.15
N ASP A 211 2.64 14.00 4.32
CA ASP A 211 1.84 12.90 3.77
C ASP A 211 1.87 12.96 2.23
N PRO A 212 2.60 12.05 1.55
CA PRO A 212 2.76 12.09 0.08
C PRO A 212 1.53 11.58 -0.67
N ALA A 213 0.46 11.16 0.00
CA ALA A 213 -0.81 10.75 -0.61
C ALA A 213 -1.95 11.19 0.32
N CYS A 214 -2.04 12.50 0.55
CA CYS A 214 -2.70 13.04 1.73
C CYS A 214 -4.24 12.95 1.71
N GLY A 215 -4.85 12.61 0.58
CA GLY A 215 -6.30 12.58 0.43
C GLY A 215 -6.90 13.91 0.85
N THR A 216 -7.84 13.85 1.79
CA THR A 216 -8.52 15.03 2.36
C THR A 216 -7.75 15.69 3.52
N GLY A 217 -6.51 15.28 3.80
CA GLY A 217 -5.64 15.88 4.83
C GLY A 217 -5.88 15.38 6.25
N GLY A 218 -6.69 14.33 6.44
CA GLY A 218 -7.09 13.86 7.77
C GLY A 218 -5.93 13.45 8.68
N MET A 219 -4.88 12.85 8.12
CA MET A 219 -3.66 12.44 8.84
C MET A 219 -2.79 13.63 9.23
N LEU A 220 -2.59 14.59 8.32
CA LEU A 220 -1.87 15.84 8.58
C LEU A 220 -2.52 16.63 9.71
N SER A 221 -3.84 16.82 9.61
CA SER A 221 -4.62 17.52 10.62
C SER A 221 -4.55 16.84 11.99
N ALA A 222 -4.55 15.50 12.05
CA ALA A 222 -4.44 14.76 13.31
C ALA A 222 -3.05 14.82 13.93
N MET A 223 -1.99 14.87 13.12
CA MET A 223 -0.63 15.03 13.60
C MET A 223 -0.41 16.44 14.18
N ASP A 224 -0.87 17.48 13.48
CA ASP A 224 -0.85 18.87 13.96
C ASP A 224 -1.58 19.02 15.30
N ASP A 225 -2.81 18.49 15.38
CA ASP A 225 -3.61 18.53 16.61
C ASP A 225 -2.91 17.79 17.78
N LEU A 226 -2.32 16.60 17.53
CA LEU A 226 -1.63 15.83 18.57
C LEU A 226 -0.37 16.54 19.08
N ILE A 227 0.48 17.04 18.19
CA ILE A 227 1.72 17.71 18.59
C ILE A 227 1.39 18.99 19.36
N THR A 228 0.41 19.77 18.90
CA THR A 228 -0.02 21.01 19.57
C THR A 228 -0.70 20.74 20.91
N GLU A 229 -1.42 19.61 21.07
CA GLU A 229 -1.97 19.16 22.35
C GLU A 229 -0.86 18.82 23.35
N LEU A 230 0.21 18.16 22.89
CA LEU A 230 1.36 17.79 23.72
C LEU A 230 2.26 18.99 24.05
N ASN A 231 2.37 19.95 23.13
CA ASN A 231 3.17 21.16 23.29
C ASN A 231 2.48 22.35 22.60
N PRO A 232 1.74 23.18 23.36
CA PRO A 232 1.07 24.37 22.82
C PRO A 232 2.01 25.43 22.22
N ASP A 233 3.29 25.39 22.55
CA ASP A 233 4.32 26.30 22.02
C ASP A 233 5.03 25.73 20.77
N ALA A 234 4.65 24.53 20.32
CA ALA A 234 5.21 23.94 19.11
C ALA A 234 4.64 24.58 17.84
N THR A 235 5.48 24.70 16.81
CA THR A 235 5.06 25.05 15.46
C THR A 235 5.09 23.80 14.60
N VAL A 236 3.93 23.39 14.08
CA VAL A 236 3.83 22.26 13.15
C VAL A 236 3.61 22.80 11.74
N GLU A 237 4.52 22.47 10.82
CA GLU A 237 4.35 22.74 9.40
C GLU A 237 3.97 21.45 8.68
N VAL A 238 2.77 21.42 8.12
CA VAL A 238 2.27 20.25 7.39
C VAL A 238 2.46 20.40 5.88
N TYR A 239 2.80 19.29 5.24
CA TYR A 239 3.06 19.17 3.81
C TYR A 239 2.31 17.98 3.26
N GLY A 240 1.71 18.14 2.10
CA GLY A 240 0.85 17.13 1.49
C GLY A 240 1.06 17.06 -0.01
N GLN A 241 0.76 15.92 -0.60
CA GLN A 241 0.59 15.80 -2.04
C GLN A 241 -0.61 14.89 -2.35
N GLU A 242 -1.43 15.31 -3.32
CA GLU A 242 -2.62 14.56 -3.72
C GLU A 242 -2.84 14.65 -5.23
N LEU A 243 -3.22 13.51 -5.82
CA LEU A 243 -3.46 13.35 -7.25
C LEU A 243 -4.91 13.72 -7.61
N ASN A 244 -5.88 13.40 -6.75
CA ASN A 244 -7.29 13.66 -6.98
C ASN A 244 -7.61 15.13 -6.70
N PRO A 245 -8.18 15.87 -7.66
CA PRO A 245 -8.37 17.31 -7.55
C PRO A 245 -9.36 17.70 -6.45
N GLU A 246 -10.43 16.92 -6.25
CA GLU A 246 -11.45 17.20 -5.23
C GLU A 246 -10.89 16.96 -3.81
N SER A 247 -10.17 15.84 -3.62
CA SER A 247 -9.52 15.51 -2.35
C SER A 247 -8.47 16.55 -1.98
N TRP A 248 -7.65 16.94 -2.95
CA TRP A 248 -6.68 18.04 -2.81
C TRP A 248 -7.36 19.34 -2.40
N ALA A 249 -8.50 19.68 -3.01
CA ALA A 249 -9.22 20.92 -2.73
C ALA A 249 -9.79 20.92 -1.30
N ILE A 250 -10.31 19.79 -0.84
CA ILE A 250 -10.77 19.60 0.53
C ILE A 250 -9.60 19.76 1.51
N CYS A 251 -8.49 19.05 1.29
CA CYS A 251 -7.29 19.13 2.11
C CYS A 251 -6.76 20.57 2.22
N ARG A 252 -6.55 21.23 1.07
CA ARG A 252 -6.06 22.61 1.02
C ARG A 252 -7.02 23.56 1.72
N SER A 253 -8.34 23.37 1.61
CA SER A 253 -9.32 24.22 2.29
C SER A 253 -9.32 24.05 3.82
N ASP A 254 -9.21 22.81 4.33
CA ASP A 254 -9.19 22.53 5.77
C ASP A 254 -7.94 23.13 6.42
N LEU A 255 -6.77 22.91 5.80
CA LEU A 255 -5.49 23.42 6.27
C LEU A 255 -5.42 24.95 6.23
N MET A 256 -5.97 25.56 5.17
CA MET A 256 -6.09 27.02 5.06
C MET A 256 -6.93 27.61 6.21
N ILE A 257 -8.02 26.94 6.61
CA ILE A 257 -8.86 27.35 7.75
C ILE A 257 -8.15 27.16 9.08
N LYS A 258 -7.32 26.11 9.22
CA LYS A 258 -6.45 25.88 10.38
C LYS A 258 -5.28 26.88 10.50
N GLY A 259 -5.06 27.71 9.48
CA GLY A 259 -3.96 28.69 9.47
C GLY A 259 -2.63 28.11 8.98
N GLN A 260 -2.63 26.89 8.47
CA GLN A 260 -1.49 26.29 7.78
C GLN A 260 -1.28 26.95 6.41
N ASP A 261 -0.06 26.84 5.87
CA ASP A 261 0.25 27.37 4.54
C ASP A 261 -0.36 26.45 3.45
N PRO A 262 -1.36 26.92 2.68
CA PRO A 262 -2.00 26.11 1.66
C PRO A 262 -1.09 25.79 0.46
N GLU A 263 0.04 26.50 0.28
CA GLU A 263 1.01 26.19 -0.77
C GLU A 263 1.83 24.93 -0.47
N ASN A 264 1.78 24.44 0.78
CA ASN A 264 2.43 23.19 1.16
C ASN A 264 1.68 21.93 0.67
N ILE A 265 0.50 22.10 0.06
CA ILE A 265 -0.29 21.00 -0.49
C ILE A 265 -0.14 20.98 -2.01
N ALA A 266 0.76 20.13 -2.48
CA ALA A 266 1.04 19.95 -3.90
C ALA A 266 -0.08 19.16 -4.59
N PHE A 267 -0.42 19.56 -5.82
CA PHE A 267 -1.33 18.82 -6.68
C PHE A 267 -0.52 18.05 -7.73
N GLY A 268 -0.77 16.75 -7.87
CA GLY A 268 -0.10 15.91 -8.88
C GLY A 268 0.34 14.56 -8.32
N ASN A 269 0.96 13.74 -9.17
CA ASN A 269 1.43 12.42 -8.77
C ASN A 269 2.79 12.50 -8.07
N SER A 270 2.90 11.93 -6.87
CA SER A 270 4.11 12.01 -6.03
C SER A 270 5.35 11.35 -6.63
N PHE A 271 5.16 10.45 -7.61
CA PHE A 271 6.25 9.79 -8.33
C PHE A 271 6.72 10.61 -9.53
N SER A 272 5.84 11.08 -10.42
CA SER A 272 6.26 11.85 -11.61
C SER A 272 6.49 13.33 -11.34
N ASP A 273 5.78 13.91 -10.37
CA ASP A 273 5.70 15.35 -10.11
C ASP A 273 5.92 15.63 -8.62
N ASP A 274 7.09 15.26 -8.09
CA ASP A 274 7.43 15.42 -6.68
C ASP A 274 7.35 16.89 -6.23
N GLY A 275 6.24 17.25 -5.59
CA GLY A 275 5.97 18.62 -5.14
C GLY A 275 6.90 19.08 -4.02
N HIS A 276 7.63 18.14 -3.41
CA HIS A 276 8.49 18.36 -2.25
C HIS A 276 9.91 17.86 -2.50
N ALA A 277 10.39 17.85 -3.76
CA ALA A 277 11.62 17.20 -4.20
C ALA A 277 12.84 17.40 -3.28
N ARG A 278 13.05 18.62 -2.77
CA ARG A 278 14.24 19.00 -1.97
C ARG A 278 13.95 19.18 -0.48
N LYS A 279 12.78 18.78 -0.01
CA LYS A 279 12.37 18.91 1.39
C LYS A 279 12.60 17.62 2.15
N THR A 280 12.84 17.76 3.44
CA THR A 280 12.96 16.64 4.39
C THR A 280 12.11 16.92 5.62
N PHE A 281 11.62 15.85 6.26
CA PHE A 281 10.54 15.95 7.25
C PHE A 281 10.89 15.24 8.55
N ASP A 282 10.45 15.76 9.70
CA ASP A 282 10.62 15.08 10.99
C ASP A 282 9.72 13.84 11.08
N TYR A 283 8.47 14.00 10.64
CA TYR A 283 7.47 12.96 10.66
C TYR A 283 6.86 12.77 9.28
N MET A 284 6.63 11.52 8.91
CA MET A 284 5.91 11.22 7.69
C MET A 284 4.91 10.11 7.94
N LEU A 285 3.71 10.26 7.39
CA LEU A 285 2.66 9.28 7.53
C LEU A 285 1.84 9.17 6.26
N ALA A 286 1.46 7.95 5.90
CA ALA A 286 0.70 7.71 4.68
C ALA A 286 -0.17 6.46 4.77
N ASN A 287 -1.33 6.52 4.12
CA ASN A 287 -2.14 5.37 3.75
C ASN A 287 -2.29 5.39 2.21
N PRO A 288 -1.24 5.02 1.46
CA PRO A 288 -1.31 5.01 0.01
C PRO A 288 -2.30 3.96 -0.48
N PRO A 289 -2.81 4.08 -1.72
CA PRO A 289 -3.71 3.09 -2.26
C PRO A 289 -3.02 1.72 -2.40
N PHE A 290 -3.66 0.66 -1.91
CA PHE A 290 -3.05 -0.67 -1.82
C PHE A 290 -2.99 -1.38 -3.18
N GLY A 291 -1.81 -1.90 -3.54
CA GLY A 291 -1.68 -2.78 -4.72
C GLY A 291 -2.10 -2.13 -6.04
N VAL A 292 -1.97 -0.80 -6.15
CA VAL A 292 -2.30 -0.07 -7.37
C VAL A 292 -1.17 -0.17 -8.38
N GLU A 293 -1.54 -0.38 -9.64
CA GLU A 293 -0.62 -0.41 -10.78
C GLU A 293 0.03 0.97 -11.00
N TRP A 294 1.37 1.02 -11.09
CA TRP A 294 2.12 2.26 -11.34
C TRP A 294 2.52 2.45 -12.80
N LYS A 295 1.83 1.78 -13.73
CA LYS A 295 2.12 1.80 -15.17
C LYS A 295 2.13 3.20 -15.79
N LYS A 296 1.27 4.10 -15.31
CA LYS A 296 1.18 5.49 -15.80
C LYS A 296 2.44 6.32 -15.52
N VAL A 297 3.18 5.98 -14.48
CA VAL A 297 4.42 6.68 -14.06
C VAL A 297 5.67 5.82 -14.28
N LYS A 298 5.53 4.71 -15.01
CA LYS A 298 6.57 3.71 -15.18
C LYS A 298 7.87 4.30 -15.71
N GLU A 299 7.76 5.08 -16.78
CA GLU A 299 8.90 5.69 -17.46
C GLU A 299 9.68 6.60 -16.51
N ALA A 300 9.00 7.53 -15.83
CA ALA A 300 9.63 8.44 -14.87
C ALA A 300 10.35 7.70 -13.73
N VAL A 301 9.73 6.66 -13.17
CA VAL A 301 10.31 5.85 -12.08
C VAL A 301 11.51 5.04 -12.55
N GLU A 302 11.40 4.38 -13.72
CA GLU A 302 12.50 3.61 -14.29
C GLU A 302 13.68 4.48 -14.71
N ASP A 303 13.41 5.67 -15.25
CA ASP A 303 14.43 6.61 -15.67
C ASP A 303 15.19 7.15 -14.46
N GLU A 304 14.49 7.50 -13.37
CA GLU A 304 15.14 7.91 -12.13
C GLU A 304 15.99 6.78 -11.55
N HIS A 305 15.47 5.55 -11.49
CA HIS A 305 16.21 4.38 -11.02
C HIS A 305 17.48 4.14 -11.85
N LYS A 306 17.39 4.17 -13.19
CA LYS A 306 18.53 3.94 -14.08
C LYS A 306 19.56 5.07 -14.05
N SER A 307 19.10 6.33 -13.96
CA SER A 307 19.98 7.50 -14.09
C SER A 307 20.62 7.94 -12.78
N LEU A 308 19.90 7.82 -11.66
CA LEU A 308 20.38 8.28 -10.36
C LEU A 308 20.81 7.13 -9.43
N GLY A 309 20.32 5.91 -9.65
CA GLY A 309 20.61 4.77 -8.77
C GLY A 309 20.34 5.12 -7.31
N ASP A 310 21.32 4.88 -6.45
CA ASP A 310 21.26 5.15 -5.00
C ASP A 310 21.14 6.65 -4.64
N ALA A 311 21.47 7.56 -5.56
CA ALA A 311 21.28 8.99 -5.35
C ALA A 311 19.83 9.44 -5.62
N GLY A 312 19.03 8.60 -6.27
CA GLY A 312 17.60 8.82 -6.52
C GLY A 312 16.72 8.21 -5.43
N ARG A 313 15.40 8.36 -5.59
CA ARG A 313 14.42 7.85 -4.63
C ARG A 313 14.25 6.34 -4.70
N PHE A 314 14.44 5.75 -5.88
CA PHE A 314 14.13 4.34 -6.17
C PHE A 314 15.37 3.45 -6.33
N GLY A 315 16.48 3.79 -5.67
CA GLY A 315 17.76 3.07 -5.83
C GLY A 315 17.73 1.61 -5.39
N ALA A 316 16.92 1.27 -4.37
CA ALA A 316 16.88 -0.08 -3.79
C ALA A 316 16.22 -1.14 -4.68
N GLY A 317 15.61 -0.73 -5.79
CA GLY A 317 14.94 -1.60 -6.74
C GLY A 317 13.50 -1.18 -7.02
N LEU A 318 12.90 -1.83 -8.01
CA LEU A 318 11.55 -1.52 -8.47
C LEU A 318 10.63 -2.71 -8.21
N PRO A 319 9.50 -2.52 -7.49
CA PRO A 319 8.52 -3.58 -7.32
C PRO A 319 7.87 -3.92 -8.66
N ARG A 320 7.14 -5.02 -8.75
CA ARG A 320 6.30 -5.34 -9.91
C ARG A 320 5.33 -4.20 -10.26
N ILE A 321 5.02 -4.07 -11.55
CA ILE A 321 4.20 -2.97 -12.09
C ILE A 321 2.81 -2.87 -11.45
N ASN A 322 2.21 -3.99 -11.06
CA ASN A 322 0.88 -4.05 -10.47
C ASN A 322 0.84 -3.76 -8.97
N ASP A 323 1.96 -3.37 -8.33
CA ASP A 323 1.98 -3.02 -6.91
C ASP A 323 2.99 -1.91 -6.63
N GLY A 324 2.51 -0.65 -6.58
CA GLY A 324 3.32 0.52 -6.31
C GLY A 324 3.59 0.80 -4.82
N SER A 325 3.14 -0.07 -3.90
CA SER A 325 3.14 0.23 -2.46
C SER A 325 4.55 0.54 -1.92
N LEU A 326 5.55 -0.24 -2.32
CA LEU A 326 6.95 -0.03 -1.89
C LEU A 326 7.62 1.20 -2.53
N LEU A 327 7.06 1.75 -3.62
CA LEU A 327 7.55 3.02 -4.18
C LEU A 327 7.22 4.20 -3.26
N PHE A 328 6.05 4.21 -2.62
CA PHE A 328 5.71 5.25 -1.63
C PHE A 328 6.66 5.20 -0.43
N LEU A 329 7.02 4.01 0.05
CA LEU A 329 7.97 3.88 1.15
C LEU A 329 9.36 4.37 0.76
N GLN A 330 9.88 3.98 -0.41
CA GLN A 330 11.14 4.51 -0.93
C GLN A 330 11.11 6.04 -1.08
N HIS A 331 10.00 6.59 -1.60
CA HIS A 331 9.80 8.03 -1.66
C HIS A 331 9.86 8.68 -0.28
N MET A 332 9.17 8.15 0.73
CA MET A 332 9.23 8.69 2.10
C MET A 332 10.64 8.55 2.73
N VAL A 333 11.34 7.44 2.51
CA VAL A 333 12.72 7.25 2.99
C VAL A 333 13.65 8.31 2.38
N SER A 334 13.48 8.65 1.10
CA SER A 334 14.28 9.70 0.45
C SER A 334 14.09 11.11 1.06
N LYS A 335 13.01 11.31 1.84
CA LYS A 335 12.67 12.58 2.51
C LYS A 335 13.07 12.58 3.98
N MET A 336 13.77 11.56 4.46
CA MET A 336 14.29 11.58 5.83
C MET A 336 15.34 12.69 5.99
N LYS A 337 15.26 13.41 7.12
CA LYS A 337 16.34 14.28 7.59
C LYS A 337 17.55 13.42 7.96
N PRO A 338 18.78 13.89 7.70
CA PRO A 338 19.96 13.21 8.20
C PRO A 338 19.98 13.23 9.73
N VAL A 339 20.60 12.20 10.32
CA VAL A 339 20.96 12.20 11.74
C VAL A 339 22.29 12.94 11.89
N ASP A 340 22.36 13.88 12.80
CA ASP A 340 23.58 14.64 13.06
C ASP A 340 24.59 13.85 13.92
N VAL A 341 25.80 14.41 14.07
CA VAL A 341 26.91 13.78 14.81
C VAL A 341 26.61 13.53 16.29
N ASN A 342 25.62 14.21 16.87
CA ASN A 342 25.21 14.06 18.26
C ASN A 342 24.00 13.13 18.41
N GLY A 343 23.53 12.51 17.32
CA GLY A 343 22.33 11.68 17.31
C GLY A 343 21.02 12.49 17.28
N GLY A 344 21.10 13.80 17.09
CA GLY A 344 19.96 14.67 16.84
C GLY A 344 19.51 14.64 15.37
N GLY A 345 18.45 15.39 15.04
CA GLY A 345 17.86 15.35 13.70
C GLY A 345 17.14 14.02 13.45
N GLY A 346 17.20 13.50 12.22
CA GLY A 346 16.52 12.27 11.83
C GLY A 346 15.01 12.39 11.64
N SER A 347 14.39 11.27 11.26
CA SER A 347 12.97 11.20 10.90
C SER A 347 12.32 9.93 11.40
N ARG A 348 10.98 9.96 11.46
CA ARG A 348 10.15 8.79 11.69
C ARG A 348 9.06 8.70 10.61
N ILE A 349 8.79 7.49 10.14
CA ILE A 349 7.79 7.17 9.12
C ILE A 349 6.77 6.18 9.70
N ALA A 350 5.48 6.39 9.45
CA ALA A 350 4.45 5.36 9.59
C ALA A 350 3.70 5.18 8.27
N ILE A 351 3.66 3.98 7.73
CA ILE A 351 2.92 3.71 6.48
C ILE A 351 1.98 2.52 6.66
N VAL A 352 0.78 2.61 6.09
CA VAL A 352 -0.16 1.48 6.03
C VAL A 352 0.15 0.60 4.84
N PHE A 353 0.22 -0.70 5.07
CA PHE A 353 0.27 -1.71 4.02
C PHE A 353 -0.78 -2.80 4.21
N ASN A 354 -1.11 -3.49 3.12
CA ASN A 354 -1.67 -4.83 3.19
C ASN A 354 -0.55 -5.85 3.49
N GLY A 355 -0.85 -7.15 3.40
CA GLY A 355 0.16 -8.20 3.62
C GLY A 355 1.23 -8.30 2.53
N SER A 356 1.02 -7.77 1.32
CA SER A 356 1.90 -8.01 0.16
C SER A 356 3.35 -7.56 0.39
N PRO A 357 3.63 -6.34 0.90
CA PRO A 357 4.99 -5.87 1.17
C PRO A 357 5.81 -6.73 2.14
N LEU A 358 5.17 -7.55 2.99
CA LEU A 358 5.87 -8.39 3.97
C LEU A 358 6.66 -9.54 3.33
N PHE A 359 6.15 -10.14 2.24
CA PHE A 359 6.70 -11.40 1.72
C PHE A 359 6.72 -11.52 0.19
N THR A 360 6.08 -10.60 -0.54
CA THR A 360 6.10 -10.64 -2.01
C THR A 360 7.51 -10.47 -2.54
N GLY A 361 7.85 -11.21 -3.60
CA GLY A 361 9.10 -11.08 -4.33
C GLY A 361 10.11 -12.15 -3.93
N ALA A 362 10.66 -12.82 -4.93
CA ALA A 362 11.71 -13.82 -4.71
C ALA A 362 13.06 -13.13 -4.39
N ALA A 363 14.00 -13.89 -3.83
CA ALA A 363 15.38 -13.42 -3.64
C ALA A 363 15.96 -12.74 -4.90
N GLY A 364 16.48 -11.54 -4.73
CA GLY A 364 16.97 -10.68 -5.82
C GLY A 364 15.90 -9.97 -6.66
N SER A 365 14.60 -10.07 -6.33
CA SER A 365 13.56 -9.22 -6.94
C SER A 365 13.50 -7.86 -6.26
N GLY A 366 12.94 -6.85 -6.94
CA GLY A 366 12.90 -5.49 -6.41
C GLY A 366 12.22 -5.38 -5.05
N GLU A 367 11.12 -6.11 -4.80
CA GLU A 367 10.46 -6.10 -3.48
C GLU A 367 11.36 -6.67 -2.37
N SER A 368 12.10 -7.73 -2.68
CA SER A 368 13.07 -8.34 -1.76
C SER A 368 14.26 -7.40 -1.50
N GLU A 369 14.79 -6.75 -2.53
CA GLU A 369 15.91 -5.80 -2.40
C GLU A 369 15.50 -4.53 -1.64
N ILE A 370 14.26 -4.04 -1.81
CA ILE A 370 13.76 -2.90 -1.02
C ILE A 370 13.66 -3.28 0.47
N ARG A 371 13.13 -4.46 0.80
CA ARG A 371 13.11 -4.93 2.20
C ARG A 371 14.50 -5.09 2.78
N ARG A 372 15.40 -5.72 2.01
CA ARG A 372 16.81 -5.88 2.35
C ARG A 372 17.45 -4.53 2.67
N TRP A 373 17.29 -3.56 1.78
CA TRP A 373 17.84 -2.22 1.94
C TRP A 373 17.36 -1.55 3.23
N ILE A 374 16.06 -1.63 3.53
CA ILE A 374 15.48 -1.07 4.75
C ILE A 374 16.01 -1.75 6.02
N LEU A 375 16.14 -3.08 6.01
CA LEU A 375 16.59 -3.87 7.15
C LEU A 375 18.10 -3.74 7.39
N GLU A 376 18.91 -3.77 6.33
CA GLU A 376 20.37 -3.64 6.43
C GLU A 376 20.79 -2.21 6.82
N ASN A 377 20.01 -1.18 6.48
CA ASN A 377 20.20 0.17 6.99
C ASN A 377 19.62 0.40 8.40
N ASP A 378 19.07 -0.65 9.03
CA ASP A 378 18.47 -0.61 10.37
C ASP A 378 17.34 0.43 10.50
N TRP A 379 16.54 0.64 9.45
CA TRP A 379 15.47 1.64 9.49
C TRP A 379 14.13 1.10 9.96
N LEU A 380 13.81 -0.18 9.72
CA LEU A 380 12.55 -0.75 10.19
C LEU A 380 12.58 -0.91 11.71
N GLU A 381 11.81 -0.11 12.43
CA GLU A 381 11.73 -0.16 13.89
C GLU A 381 10.68 -1.16 14.35
N GLY A 382 9.53 -1.19 13.69
CA GLY A 382 8.57 -2.24 13.94
C GLY A 382 7.41 -2.31 12.97
N ILE A 383 6.64 -3.39 13.10
CA ILE A 383 5.43 -3.66 12.34
C ILE A 383 4.30 -3.98 13.32
N VAL A 384 3.20 -3.26 13.19
CA VAL A 384 1.99 -3.47 14.00
C VAL A 384 0.91 -4.08 13.12
N ALA A 385 0.52 -5.33 13.38
CA ALA A 385 -0.60 -5.98 12.69
C ALA A 385 -1.93 -5.50 13.28
N LEU A 386 -2.80 -4.96 12.43
CA LEU A 386 -4.07 -4.36 12.83
C LEU A 386 -5.22 -5.36 12.67
N PRO A 387 -6.33 -5.15 13.41
CA PRO A 387 -7.58 -5.85 13.17
C PRO A 387 -8.00 -5.73 11.69
N ASP A 388 -8.54 -6.82 11.16
CA ASP A 388 -9.23 -6.83 9.87
C ASP A 388 -10.49 -5.95 9.92
N GLN A 389 -11.08 -5.65 8.77
CA GLN A 389 -12.36 -4.90 8.69
C GLN A 389 -12.36 -3.54 9.45
N LEU A 390 -11.18 -2.91 9.58
CA LEU A 390 -11.06 -1.55 10.11
C LEU A 390 -11.27 -0.48 9.05
N PHE A 391 -11.05 -0.79 7.77
CA PHE A 391 -11.13 0.16 6.68
C PHE A 391 -12.49 0.07 5.96
N TYR A 392 -12.90 1.17 5.32
CA TYR A 392 -14.21 1.27 4.67
C TYR A 392 -14.28 0.50 3.34
N ASN A 393 -13.17 0.37 2.60
CA ASN A 393 -13.06 -0.30 1.30
C ASN A 393 -12.55 -1.73 1.34
N THR A 394 -12.08 -2.20 2.50
CA THR A 394 -11.46 -3.51 2.53
C THR A 394 -11.60 -4.18 3.89
N GLY A 395 -11.97 -5.46 3.82
CA GLY A 395 -11.98 -6.37 4.96
C GLY A 395 -10.62 -7.00 5.28
N ILE A 396 -9.55 -6.70 4.52
CA ILE A 396 -8.25 -7.35 4.69
C ILE A 396 -7.55 -6.93 5.99
N SER A 397 -6.63 -7.78 6.46
CA SER A 397 -5.66 -7.39 7.48
C SER A 397 -4.66 -6.38 6.92
N THR A 398 -4.39 -5.35 7.72
CA THR A 398 -3.46 -4.27 7.39
C THR A 398 -2.38 -4.16 8.46
N TYR A 399 -1.28 -3.53 8.11
CA TYR A 399 -0.09 -3.42 8.94
C TYR A 399 0.40 -1.98 8.92
N PHE A 400 0.76 -1.44 10.08
CA PHE A 400 1.61 -0.25 10.12
C PHE A 400 3.06 -0.68 10.08
N TRP A 401 3.81 -0.15 9.15
CA TRP A 401 5.27 -0.20 9.17
C TRP A 401 5.77 1.11 9.77
N ILE A 402 6.54 1.00 10.85
CA ILE A 402 7.18 2.12 11.53
C ILE A 402 8.68 2.06 11.21
N LEU A 403 9.19 3.11 10.58
CA LEU A 403 10.61 3.25 10.28
C LEU A 403 11.19 4.49 10.95
N THR A 404 12.47 4.43 11.29
CA THR A 404 13.24 5.59 11.70
C THR A 404 14.72 5.40 11.38
N ASN A 405 15.41 6.46 10.99
CA ASN A 405 16.86 6.46 10.88
C ASN A 405 17.56 6.87 12.19
N ARG A 406 16.80 7.09 13.27
CA ARG A 406 17.29 7.52 14.58
C ARG A 406 16.82 6.59 15.71
N LYS A 407 16.90 5.26 15.49
CA LYS A 407 16.56 4.27 16.53
C LYS A 407 17.30 4.57 17.83
N SER A 408 16.59 4.42 18.95
CA SER A 408 17.21 4.50 20.27
C SER A 408 18.29 3.41 20.44
N PRO A 409 19.29 3.61 21.30
CA PRO A 409 20.39 2.64 21.47
C PRO A 409 19.92 1.20 21.70
N ASP A 410 18.87 1.01 22.49
CA ASP A 410 18.34 -0.31 22.84
C ASP A 410 17.59 -1.00 21.68
N HIS A 411 17.11 -0.21 20.71
CA HIS A 411 16.41 -0.69 19.51
C HIS A 411 17.33 -0.93 18.30
N LYS A 412 18.61 -0.52 18.36
CA LYS A 412 19.55 -0.71 17.24
C LYS A 412 19.70 -2.19 16.87
N GLY A 413 19.65 -2.47 15.56
CA GLY A 413 19.73 -3.81 14.98
C GLY A 413 18.50 -4.68 15.22
N LYS A 414 17.41 -4.13 15.80
CA LYS A 414 16.21 -4.87 16.20
C LYS A 414 14.96 -4.37 15.48
N VAL A 415 14.03 -5.28 15.24
CA VAL A 415 12.69 -5.02 14.73
C VAL A 415 11.65 -5.57 15.70
N VAL A 416 10.68 -4.74 16.05
CA VAL A 416 9.53 -5.13 16.88
C VAL A 416 8.37 -5.57 15.99
N LEU A 417 7.84 -6.77 16.20
CA LEU A 417 6.55 -7.19 15.65
C LEU A 417 5.51 -7.15 16.78
N LEU A 418 4.41 -6.44 16.57
CA LEU A 418 3.32 -6.28 17.53
C LEU A 418 2.00 -6.77 16.91
N ASP A 419 1.39 -7.80 17.49
CA ASP A 419 0.09 -8.31 17.07
C ASP A 419 -1.04 -7.61 17.83
N ALA A 420 -1.70 -6.66 17.16
CA ALA A 420 -2.85 -5.93 17.69
C ALA A 420 -4.18 -6.38 17.06
N ARG A 421 -4.24 -7.53 16.37
CA ARG A 421 -5.43 -7.98 15.63
C ARG A 421 -6.68 -8.19 16.50
N ASP A 422 -6.50 -8.40 17.79
CA ASP A 422 -7.58 -8.56 18.77
C ASP A 422 -8.03 -7.26 19.43
N GLN A 423 -7.36 -6.14 19.16
CA GLN A 423 -7.64 -4.84 19.78
C GLN A 423 -8.77 -4.12 19.03
N TRP A 424 -10.03 -4.50 19.26
CA TRP A 424 -11.16 -3.89 18.57
C TRP A 424 -12.48 -4.02 19.33
N GLU A 425 -13.44 -3.15 19.02
CA GLU A 425 -14.84 -3.27 19.42
C GLU A 425 -15.74 -3.40 18.19
N LYS A 426 -16.83 -4.17 18.34
CA LYS A 426 -17.80 -4.37 17.26
C LYS A 426 -18.57 -3.09 17.01
N MET A 427 -18.65 -2.67 15.74
CA MET A 427 -19.50 -1.55 15.37
C MET A 427 -20.97 -1.93 15.47
N ARG A 428 -21.80 -1.00 15.97
CA ARG A 428 -23.27 -1.14 15.97
C ARG A 428 -23.86 -1.22 14.57
N LYS A 429 -23.29 -0.44 13.64
CA LYS A 429 -23.66 -0.41 12.23
C LYS A 429 -22.41 -0.49 11.38
N SER A 430 -22.40 -1.47 10.48
CA SER A 430 -21.40 -1.66 9.45
C SER A 430 -21.36 -0.48 8.47
N LEU A 431 -20.18 -0.11 7.98
CA LEU A 431 -19.99 0.94 6.97
C LEU A 431 -19.05 0.43 5.86
N GLY A 432 -19.56 0.18 4.65
CA GLY A 432 -18.77 -0.45 3.59
C GLY A 432 -18.30 -1.85 4.00
N ASP A 433 -16.99 -2.09 4.06
CA ASP A 433 -16.34 -3.28 4.64
C ASP A 433 -15.98 -3.13 6.11
N LYS A 434 -16.08 -1.92 6.67
CA LYS A 434 -15.75 -1.64 8.06
C LYS A 434 -16.78 -2.28 8.99
N ARG A 435 -16.31 -3.14 9.89
CA ARG A 435 -17.13 -3.83 10.93
C ARG A 435 -16.59 -3.61 12.34
N LYS A 436 -15.31 -3.26 12.44
CA LYS A 436 -14.56 -3.13 13.69
C LYS A 436 -14.11 -1.68 13.87
N ALA A 437 -13.98 -1.25 15.12
CA ALA A 437 -13.44 0.06 15.48
C ALA A 437 -12.43 -0.07 16.63
N LEU A 438 -11.49 0.87 16.70
CA LEU A 438 -10.57 1.03 17.81
C LEU A 438 -11.15 2.02 18.83
N GLY A 439 -11.42 1.53 20.05
CA GLY A 439 -11.76 2.37 21.18
C GLY A 439 -10.51 3.06 21.75
N LYS A 440 -10.72 4.06 22.62
CA LYS A 440 -9.61 4.79 23.27
C LYS A 440 -8.67 3.86 24.06
N GLU A 441 -9.25 2.90 24.77
CA GLU A 441 -8.49 1.90 25.55
C GLU A 441 -7.67 0.98 24.65
N HIS A 442 -8.21 0.57 23.49
CA HIS A 442 -7.48 -0.23 22.51
C HIS A 442 -6.27 0.56 21.98
N ILE A 443 -6.47 1.82 21.61
CA ILE A 443 -5.38 2.69 21.14
C ILE A 443 -4.31 2.86 22.23
N ALA A 444 -4.71 3.17 23.47
CA ALA A 444 -3.79 3.33 24.59
C ALA A 444 -2.98 2.04 24.86
N THR A 445 -3.65 0.88 24.80
CA THR A 445 -3.03 -0.43 24.99
C THR A 445 -1.97 -0.70 23.92
N VAL A 446 -2.30 -0.49 22.65
CA VAL A 446 -1.35 -0.72 21.54
C VAL A 446 -0.16 0.23 21.61
N VAL A 447 -0.39 1.52 21.90
CA VAL A 447 0.70 2.51 22.04
C VAL A 447 1.61 2.15 23.20
N LYS A 448 1.05 1.76 24.35
CA LYS A 448 1.82 1.33 25.52
C LYS A 448 2.66 0.08 25.20
N LEU A 449 2.03 -0.95 24.63
CA LEU A 449 2.72 -2.18 24.24
C LEU A 449 3.86 -1.94 23.26
N TYR A 450 3.68 -1.02 22.31
CA TYR A 450 4.74 -0.66 21.37
C TYR A 450 5.92 0.02 22.08
N GLY A 451 5.63 1.01 22.95
CA GLY A 451 6.66 1.72 23.72
C GLY A 451 7.42 0.84 24.71
N GLU A 452 6.76 -0.16 25.29
CA GLU A 452 7.33 -1.10 26.26
C GLU A 452 7.79 -2.43 25.60
N SER A 453 7.83 -2.48 24.27
CA SER A 453 7.98 -3.72 23.50
C SER A 453 9.20 -4.56 23.88
N LEU A 454 10.35 -3.93 24.11
CA LEU A 454 11.57 -4.65 24.52
C LEU A 454 11.43 -5.29 25.90
N ALA A 455 10.78 -4.61 26.85
CA ALA A 455 10.54 -5.15 28.18
C ALA A 455 9.54 -6.30 28.14
N VAL A 456 8.43 -6.14 27.40
CA VAL A 456 7.40 -7.18 27.23
C VAL A 456 7.95 -8.42 26.52
N ALA A 457 8.77 -8.24 25.47
CA ALA A 457 9.38 -9.37 24.76
C ALA A 457 10.46 -10.08 25.58
N GLY A 458 11.14 -9.35 26.49
CA GLY A 458 12.18 -9.90 27.37
C GLY A 458 11.65 -10.66 28.59
N ASP A 459 10.38 -10.49 28.95
CA ASP A 459 9.73 -11.14 30.08
C ASP A 459 8.73 -12.20 29.60
N ALA A 460 9.12 -13.48 29.71
CA ALA A 460 8.29 -14.61 29.28
C ALA A 460 7.01 -14.78 30.14
N GLU A 461 7.01 -14.27 31.37
CA GLU A 461 5.85 -14.32 32.28
C GLU A 461 4.91 -13.13 32.08
N HIS A 462 5.30 -12.13 31.28
CA HIS A 462 4.45 -10.99 31.00
C HIS A 462 3.16 -11.46 30.28
N PRO A 463 1.96 -11.07 30.75
CA PRO A 463 0.69 -11.56 30.18
C PRO A 463 0.51 -11.30 28.67
N LEU A 464 1.21 -10.28 28.16
CA LEU A 464 1.16 -9.87 26.75
C LEU A 464 2.44 -10.24 25.98
N HIS A 465 3.31 -11.09 26.53
CA HIS A 465 4.52 -11.59 25.86
C HIS A 465 4.20 -12.21 24.49
N GLY A 466 3.08 -12.96 24.38
CA GLY A 466 2.62 -13.55 23.12
C GLY A 466 2.24 -12.54 22.04
N LYS A 467 2.06 -11.25 22.38
CA LYS A 467 1.67 -10.18 21.45
C LYS A 467 2.87 -9.43 20.87
N VAL A 468 4.06 -9.57 21.44
CA VAL A 468 5.26 -8.84 21.04
C VAL A 468 6.39 -9.82 20.74
N LYS A 469 7.01 -9.68 19.57
CA LYS A 469 8.22 -10.42 19.22
C LYS A 469 9.30 -9.44 18.76
N VAL A 470 10.54 -9.69 19.14
CA VAL A 470 11.68 -8.85 18.78
C VAL A 470 12.69 -9.73 18.05
N PHE A 471 13.09 -9.28 16.87
CA PHE A 471 14.02 -9.98 15.98
C PHE A 471 15.21 -9.09 15.68
N ARG A 472 16.34 -9.70 15.31
CA ARG A 472 17.44 -8.98 14.67
C ARG A 472 17.10 -8.75 13.20
N ASN A 473 17.69 -7.73 12.58
CA ASN A 473 17.50 -7.48 11.15
C ASN A 473 17.86 -8.70 10.28
N GLU A 474 18.89 -9.44 10.68
CA GLU A 474 19.41 -10.64 10.02
C GLU A 474 18.39 -11.80 10.00
N ASP A 475 17.50 -11.88 11.00
CA ASP A 475 16.58 -13.00 11.18
C ASP A 475 15.49 -13.03 10.09
N PHE A 476 15.34 -11.94 9.32
CA PHE A 476 14.43 -11.84 8.16
C PHE A 476 15.08 -12.19 6.83
N GLY A 477 16.39 -12.38 6.81
CA GLY A 477 17.13 -12.73 5.61
C GLY A 477 17.24 -14.24 5.42
N TYR A 478 17.29 -14.66 4.16
CA TYR A 478 17.56 -16.03 3.76
C TYR A 478 18.43 -16.11 2.49
N GLN A 479 19.12 -17.23 2.33
CA GLN A 479 19.81 -17.64 1.12
C GLN A 479 18.89 -18.57 0.35
N ARG A 480 18.43 -18.14 -0.82
CA ARG A 480 17.72 -19.01 -1.77
C ARG A 480 18.75 -19.81 -2.56
N ILE A 481 18.96 -21.06 -2.18
CA ILE A 481 19.87 -21.96 -2.87
C ILE A 481 19.16 -22.68 -4.00
N THR A 482 19.89 -22.95 -5.08
CA THR A 482 19.41 -23.85 -6.15
C THR A 482 19.94 -25.25 -5.87
N VAL A 483 19.04 -26.18 -5.60
CA VAL A 483 19.36 -27.59 -5.39
C VAL A 483 19.25 -28.30 -6.73
N GLU A 484 20.37 -28.74 -7.26
CA GLU A 484 20.45 -29.50 -8.50
C GLU A 484 20.52 -30.99 -8.20
N ARG A 485 19.97 -31.78 -9.13
CA ARG A 485 20.01 -33.24 -9.12
C ARG A 485 20.60 -33.72 -10.43
N PRO A 486 21.28 -34.87 -10.45
CA PRO A 486 21.92 -35.35 -11.67
C PRO A 486 20.86 -35.80 -12.69
N LEU A 487 21.06 -35.44 -13.95
CA LEU A 487 20.33 -36.00 -15.07
C LEU A 487 20.72 -37.47 -15.21
N LYS A 488 19.75 -38.35 -14.96
CA LYS A 488 19.89 -39.79 -15.13
C LYS A 488 19.07 -40.23 -16.33
N LEU A 489 19.74 -40.84 -17.30
CA LEU A 489 19.11 -41.31 -18.52
C LEU A 489 19.29 -42.81 -18.64
N ARG A 490 18.21 -43.49 -19.00
CA ARG A 490 18.32 -44.72 -19.79
C ARG A 490 18.17 -44.37 -21.26
N PHE A 491 18.51 -45.30 -22.14
CA PHE A 491 18.39 -45.10 -23.57
C PHE A 491 17.47 -46.15 -24.16
N GLU A 492 16.55 -45.76 -25.01
CA GLU A 492 15.60 -46.71 -25.61
C GLU A 492 15.18 -46.27 -27.01
N VAL A 493 14.71 -47.25 -27.79
CA VAL A 493 14.04 -46.99 -29.06
C VAL A 493 12.60 -47.47 -28.95
N THR A 494 11.69 -46.52 -28.82
CA THR A 494 10.23 -46.70 -28.84
C THR A 494 9.61 -46.02 -30.06
N GLU A 495 8.31 -46.24 -30.30
CA GLU A 495 7.56 -45.50 -31.32
C GLU A 495 7.67 -43.97 -31.12
N GLU A 496 7.63 -43.51 -29.86
CA GLU A 496 7.75 -42.10 -29.51
C GLU A 496 9.14 -41.53 -29.83
N THR A 497 10.21 -42.23 -29.44
CA THR A 497 11.58 -41.79 -29.77
C THR A 497 11.83 -41.77 -31.28
N LEU A 498 11.28 -42.72 -32.04
CA LEU A 498 11.38 -42.74 -33.50
C LEU A 498 10.64 -41.56 -34.13
N ALA A 499 9.44 -41.25 -33.65
CA ALA A 499 8.70 -40.07 -34.09
C ALA A 499 9.49 -38.78 -33.78
N ALA A 500 10.11 -38.67 -32.59
CA ALA A 500 10.95 -37.55 -32.21
C ALA A 500 12.22 -37.45 -33.06
N LEU A 501 12.82 -38.59 -33.43
CA LEU A 501 13.96 -38.68 -34.34
C LEU A 501 13.62 -38.11 -35.72
N GLU A 502 12.50 -38.56 -36.30
CA GLU A 502 12.00 -38.12 -37.61
C GLU A 502 11.61 -36.63 -37.60
N ALA A 503 11.12 -36.10 -36.46
CA ALA A 503 10.77 -34.70 -36.29
C ALA A 503 11.98 -33.76 -36.05
N SER A 504 13.15 -34.30 -35.70
CA SER A 504 14.34 -33.51 -35.36
C SER A 504 14.94 -32.81 -36.59
N LYS A 505 14.85 -31.48 -36.64
CA LYS A 505 15.42 -30.66 -37.72
C LYS A 505 16.93 -30.87 -37.92
N THR A 506 17.66 -31.20 -36.86
CA THR A 506 19.10 -31.49 -36.93
C THR A 506 19.35 -32.80 -37.67
N ILE A 507 18.50 -33.80 -37.42
CA ILE A 507 18.60 -35.12 -38.05
C ILE A 507 18.11 -35.08 -39.49
N GLN A 508 17.02 -34.37 -39.78
CA GLN A 508 16.49 -34.19 -41.15
C GLN A 508 17.48 -33.55 -42.13
N LYS A 509 18.42 -32.74 -41.64
CA LYS A 509 19.46 -32.11 -42.46
C LYS A 509 20.59 -33.06 -42.85
N LEU A 510 20.62 -34.27 -42.30
CA LEU A 510 21.62 -35.28 -42.65
C LEU A 510 21.30 -35.89 -44.03
N PRO A 511 22.30 -36.14 -44.89
CA PRO A 511 22.09 -36.69 -46.23
C PRO A 511 21.35 -38.05 -46.28
N GLN A 512 21.31 -38.79 -45.17
CA GLN A 512 20.73 -40.14 -45.05
C GLN A 512 19.74 -40.24 -43.88
N ALA A 513 19.04 -39.16 -43.56
CA ALA A 513 18.14 -39.08 -42.40
C ALA A 513 17.05 -40.17 -42.37
N SER A 514 16.43 -40.48 -43.53
CA SER A 514 15.41 -41.52 -43.64
C SER A 514 15.98 -42.92 -43.37
N VAL A 515 17.16 -43.21 -43.92
CA VAL A 515 17.86 -44.49 -43.73
C VAL A 515 18.28 -44.67 -42.28
N LEU A 516 18.67 -43.59 -41.60
CA LEU A 516 19.00 -43.60 -40.18
C LEU A 516 17.75 -43.90 -39.33
N ALA A 517 16.60 -43.31 -39.65
CA ALA A 517 15.34 -43.62 -38.96
C ALA A 517 14.91 -45.08 -39.16
N ASP A 518 15.06 -45.60 -40.39
CA ASP A 518 14.75 -47.00 -40.69
C ASP A 518 15.71 -47.98 -39.99
N ALA A 519 16.99 -47.63 -39.85
CA ALA A 519 17.95 -48.41 -39.08
C ALA A 519 17.54 -48.49 -37.59
N PHE A 520 17.05 -47.38 -37.02
CA PHE A 520 16.59 -47.38 -35.64
C PHE A 520 15.28 -48.15 -35.46
N LYS A 521 14.38 -48.17 -36.45
CA LYS A 521 13.16 -49.01 -36.41
C LYS A 521 13.48 -50.49 -36.17
N SER A 522 14.63 -50.99 -36.64
CA SER A 522 15.05 -52.37 -36.38
C SER A 522 15.37 -52.68 -34.91
N LEU A 523 15.60 -51.63 -34.11
CA LEU A 523 15.90 -51.71 -32.68
C LEU A 523 14.68 -51.36 -31.81
N MET A 524 13.48 -51.27 -32.39
CA MET A 524 12.26 -50.93 -31.65
C MET A 524 12.00 -51.89 -30.48
N GLY A 525 11.70 -51.34 -29.31
CA GLY A 525 11.50 -52.05 -28.06
C GLY A 525 12.77 -52.38 -27.28
N THR A 526 13.95 -51.99 -27.77
CA THR A 526 15.21 -52.16 -27.04
C THR A 526 15.48 -51.01 -26.08
N SER A 527 16.13 -51.32 -24.96
CA SER A 527 16.53 -50.38 -23.93
C SER A 527 17.91 -50.73 -23.39
N TRP A 528 18.70 -49.73 -23.06
CA TRP A 528 20.07 -49.82 -22.56
C TRP A 528 20.24 -48.96 -21.33
N GLY A 529 21.00 -49.48 -20.35
CA GLY A 529 21.30 -48.77 -19.12
C GLY A 529 22.36 -47.69 -19.29
N THR A 530 23.25 -47.83 -20.27
CA THR A 530 24.37 -46.89 -20.49
C THR A 530 24.37 -46.29 -21.88
N LYS A 531 24.89 -45.06 -21.98
CA LYS A 531 25.08 -44.37 -23.25
C LYS A 531 26.02 -45.13 -24.17
N GLN A 532 27.05 -45.78 -23.61
CA GLN A 532 28.03 -46.52 -24.39
C GLN A 532 27.39 -47.71 -25.12
N GLU A 533 26.57 -48.51 -24.43
CA GLU A 533 25.85 -49.65 -25.02
C GLU A 533 24.87 -49.19 -26.10
N ALA A 534 24.09 -48.15 -25.80
CA ALA A 534 23.15 -47.57 -26.75
C ALA A 534 23.86 -47.06 -28.01
N TRP A 535 24.94 -46.28 -27.86
CA TRP A 535 25.65 -45.73 -29.02
C TRP A 535 26.31 -46.82 -29.85
N LEU A 536 26.80 -47.89 -29.23
CA LEU A 536 27.36 -49.02 -29.97
C LEU A 536 26.27 -49.71 -30.80
N ALA A 537 25.13 -50.04 -30.19
CA ALA A 537 24.01 -50.71 -30.86
C ALA A 537 23.41 -49.85 -32.00
N LEU A 538 23.16 -48.57 -31.72
CA LEU A 538 22.66 -47.61 -32.71
C LEU A 538 23.65 -47.42 -33.86
N LYS A 539 24.95 -47.34 -33.55
CA LYS A 539 26.00 -47.21 -34.56
C LYS A 539 26.11 -48.46 -35.43
N ASP A 540 26.06 -49.64 -34.85
CA ASP A 540 26.15 -50.90 -35.59
C ASP A 540 24.95 -51.05 -36.54
N ALA A 541 23.73 -50.75 -36.08
CA ALA A 541 22.53 -50.76 -36.93
C ALA A 541 22.64 -49.76 -38.09
N VAL A 542 23.10 -48.53 -37.82
CA VAL A 542 23.28 -47.50 -38.85
C VAL A 542 24.39 -47.85 -39.83
N VAL A 543 25.54 -48.33 -39.37
CA VAL A 543 26.65 -48.74 -40.26
C VAL A 543 26.24 -49.92 -41.15
N GLN A 544 25.46 -50.87 -40.63
CA GLN A 544 24.90 -51.96 -41.43
C GLN A 544 23.92 -51.47 -42.50
N ALA A 545 23.11 -50.46 -42.21
CA ALA A 545 22.10 -49.92 -43.13
C ALA A 545 22.66 -48.89 -44.14
N CYS A 546 23.59 -48.04 -43.73
CA CYS A 546 23.99 -46.83 -44.47
C CYS A 546 25.51 -46.64 -44.62
N GLY A 547 26.32 -47.57 -44.08
CA GLY A 547 27.78 -47.62 -44.26
C GLY A 547 28.60 -46.58 -43.47
N THR A 548 27.99 -45.49 -42.99
CA THR A 548 28.71 -44.44 -42.24
C THR A 548 27.90 -43.84 -41.10
N TRP A 549 28.52 -43.69 -39.92
CA TRP A 549 27.91 -43.04 -38.75
C TRP A 549 28.06 -41.52 -38.83
N PRO A 550 26.99 -40.73 -38.65
CA PRO A 550 27.10 -39.28 -38.58
C PRO A 550 27.96 -38.82 -37.40
N THR A 551 28.88 -37.89 -37.65
CA THR A 551 29.80 -37.37 -36.62
C THR A 551 29.52 -35.90 -36.31
N GLY A 552 29.90 -35.46 -35.11
CA GLY A 552 29.74 -34.07 -34.66
C GLY A 552 28.89 -33.91 -33.40
N ALA A 553 29.22 -32.89 -32.61
CA ALA A 553 28.51 -32.58 -31.37
C ALA A 553 27.01 -32.30 -31.55
N PRO A 554 26.56 -31.55 -32.60
CA PRO A 554 25.13 -31.29 -32.80
C PRO A 554 24.30 -32.56 -33.02
N PHE A 555 24.81 -33.50 -33.81
CA PHE A 555 24.14 -34.79 -34.04
C PHE A 555 24.09 -35.62 -32.74
N ASN A 556 25.21 -35.76 -32.03
CA ASN A 556 25.24 -36.54 -30.79
C ASN A 556 24.33 -35.96 -29.70
N LYS A 557 24.22 -34.63 -29.63
CA LYS A 557 23.27 -33.95 -28.73
C LYS A 557 21.83 -34.24 -29.12
N ALA A 558 21.47 -34.03 -30.39
CA ALA A 558 20.11 -34.27 -30.89
C ALA A 558 19.71 -35.75 -30.74
N LEU A 559 20.63 -36.67 -31.02
CA LEU A 559 20.40 -38.09 -30.83
C LEU A 559 20.13 -38.41 -29.35
N ARG A 560 20.95 -37.90 -28.43
CA ARG A 560 20.75 -38.10 -26.99
C ARG A 560 19.41 -37.56 -26.49
N GLU A 561 19.00 -36.39 -26.96
CA GLU A 561 17.71 -35.80 -26.61
C GLU A 561 16.53 -36.64 -27.11
N VAL A 562 16.72 -37.40 -28.18
CA VAL A 562 15.67 -38.24 -28.78
C VAL A 562 15.57 -39.61 -28.12
N VAL A 563 16.70 -40.31 -27.94
CA VAL A 563 16.69 -41.69 -27.42
C VAL A 563 16.89 -41.77 -25.91
N GLY A 564 17.28 -40.66 -25.27
CA GLY A 564 17.48 -40.58 -23.83
C GLY A 564 16.17 -40.34 -23.10
N VAL A 565 15.81 -41.26 -22.20
CA VAL A 565 14.61 -41.17 -21.37
C VAL A 565 15.05 -41.02 -19.92
N ARG A 566 14.46 -40.04 -19.23
CA ARG A 566 14.74 -39.79 -17.81
C ARG A 566 14.32 -40.99 -16.98
N ASP A 567 15.26 -41.51 -16.20
CA ASP A 567 15.04 -42.67 -15.34
C ASP A 567 15.82 -42.48 -14.03
N PRO A 568 15.17 -42.52 -12.84
CA PRO A 568 15.85 -42.45 -11.54
C PRO A 568 16.98 -43.48 -11.35
N GLU A 569 16.87 -44.63 -12.03
CA GLU A 569 17.87 -45.71 -12.02
C GLU A 569 18.82 -45.67 -13.22
N GLY A 570 18.69 -44.66 -14.08
CA GLY A 570 19.49 -44.48 -15.29
C GLY A 570 20.93 -44.03 -15.03
N GLU A 571 21.74 -44.04 -16.08
CA GLU A 571 23.13 -43.57 -16.05
C GLU A 571 23.19 -42.06 -15.81
N VAL A 572 23.97 -41.65 -14.80
CA VAL A 572 24.28 -40.23 -14.54
C VAL A 572 25.03 -39.64 -15.73
N GLN A 573 24.44 -38.62 -16.33
CA GLN A 573 25.04 -37.92 -17.45
C GLN A 573 26.08 -36.91 -16.96
N LEU A 574 27.23 -36.89 -17.63
CA LEU A 574 28.36 -36.04 -17.26
C LEU A 574 28.66 -35.00 -18.33
N VAL A 575 28.95 -33.77 -17.89
CA VAL A 575 29.49 -32.69 -18.73
C VAL A 575 30.83 -32.25 -18.12
N LYS A 576 31.92 -32.40 -18.88
CA LYS A 576 33.29 -32.10 -18.42
C LYS A 576 33.67 -32.83 -17.11
N GLY A 577 33.15 -34.04 -16.91
CA GLY A 577 33.43 -34.87 -15.74
C GLY A 577 32.59 -34.53 -14.49
N GLN A 578 31.68 -33.57 -14.58
CA GLN A 578 30.73 -33.24 -13.50
C GLN A 578 29.32 -33.70 -13.88
N PRO A 579 28.46 -34.09 -12.91
CA PRO A 579 27.05 -34.38 -13.17
C PRO A 579 26.35 -33.23 -13.88
N GLU A 580 25.65 -33.56 -14.97
CA GLU A 580 24.78 -32.62 -15.67
C GLU A 580 23.50 -32.43 -14.84
N PRO A 581 23.04 -31.19 -14.57
CA PRO A 581 21.82 -30.97 -13.81
C PRO A 581 20.58 -31.35 -14.61
N ASP A 582 19.61 -32.02 -13.96
CA ASP A 582 18.27 -32.20 -14.51
C ASP A 582 17.39 -31.00 -14.17
N ALA A 583 17.06 -30.20 -15.18
CA ALA A 583 16.20 -29.03 -15.01
C ALA A 583 14.77 -29.37 -14.55
N GLU A 584 14.29 -30.61 -14.74
CA GLU A 584 12.96 -31.05 -14.28
C GLU A 584 12.93 -31.43 -12.80
N LEU A 585 14.09 -31.73 -12.22
CA LEU A 585 14.23 -32.11 -10.81
C LEU A 585 14.92 -31.03 -9.96
N ARG A 586 15.20 -29.87 -10.55
CA ARG A 586 15.77 -28.71 -9.85
C ARG A 586 14.78 -28.19 -8.82
N ASP A 587 15.27 -27.96 -7.61
CA ASP A 587 14.48 -27.38 -6.53
C ASP A 587 15.15 -26.13 -5.95
N TYR A 588 14.43 -25.42 -5.08
CA TYR A 588 14.92 -24.25 -4.37
C TYR A 588 14.60 -24.34 -2.88
N GLU A 589 15.61 -24.12 -2.06
CA GLU A 589 15.47 -24.06 -0.61
C GLU A 589 15.79 -22.65 -0.12
N ASN A 590 15.07 -22.19 0.91
CA ASN A 590 15.34 -20.92 1.57
C ASN A 590 15.99 -21.21 2.94
N VAL A 591 17.29 -21.00 3.02
CA VAL A 591 18.08 -21.25 4.24
C VAL A 591 18.26 -19.92 5.00
N PRO A 592 17.95 -19.82 6.30
CA PRO A 592 18.18 -18.59 7.07
C PRO A 592 19.63 -18.07 6.94
N LEU A 593 19.84 -16.75 6.94
CA LEU A 593 21.20 -16.17 6.77
C LEU A 593 22.21 -16.64 7.84
N GLY A 594 21.74 -17.01 9.03
CA GLY A 594 22.57 -17.50 10.12
C GLY A 594 22.95 -18.98 10.04
N GLU A 595 22.48 -19.71 9.02
CA GLU A 595 22.73 -21.14 8.85
C GLU A 595 23.62 -21.40 7.61
N ASP A 596 24.53 -22.36 7.72
CA ASP A 596 25.36 -22.81 6.61
C ASP A 596 24.54 -23.66 5.63
N VAL A 597 24.65 -23.34 4.34
CA VAL A 597 23.83 -23.98 3.30
C VAL A 597 24.21 -25.44 3.03
N GLU A 598 25.47 -25.83 3.23
CA GLU A 598 25.90 -27.22 3.05
C GLU A 598 25.48 -28.07 4.26
N GLU A 599 25.53 -27.51 5.48
CA GLU A 599 24.97 -28.16 6.68
C GLU A 599 23.45 -28.35 6.55
N TYR A 600 22.72 -27.34 6.09
CA TYR A 600 21.29 -27.45 5.80
C TYR A 600 21.02 -28.53 4.76
N LEU A 601 21.72 -28.52 3.63
CA LEU A 601 21.55 -29.53 2.57
C LEU A 601 21.83 -30.94 3.09
N ALA A 602 22.87 -31.13 3.90
CA ALA A 602 23.20 -32.42 4.50
C ALA A 602 22.13 -32.92 5.47
N ARG A 603 21.47 -32.00 6.18
CA ARG A 603 20.47 -32.30 7.22
C ARG A 603 19.06 -32.52 6.65
N GLU A 604 18.62 -31.67 5.73
CA GLU A 604 17.22 -31.61 5.27
C GLU A 604 17.02 -32.23 3.88
N VAL A 605 18.02 -32.17 2.99
CA VAL A 605 17.86 -32.58 1.58
C VAL A 605 18.49 -33.95 1.29
N ARG A 606 19.78 -34.13 1.63
CA ARG A 606 20.54 -35.36 1.33
C ARG A 606 19.94 -36.65 1.92
N PRO A 607 19.22 -36.66 3.06
CA PRO A 607 18.54 -37.87 3.54
C PRO A 607 17.45 -38.38 2.59
N HIS A 608 16.85 -37.48 1.80
CA HIS A 608 15.80 -37.81 0.83
C HIS A 608 16.35 -37.88 -0.60
N VAL A 609 17.39 -37.09 -0.91
CA VAL A 609 18.01 -37.01 -2.24
C VAL A 609 19.54 -37.03 -2.11
N PRO A 610 20.16 -38.22 -2.00
CA PRO A 610 21.59 -38.35 -1.65
C PRO A 610 22.57 -37.74 -2.66
N ASP A 611 22.16 -37.63 -3.93
CA ASP A 611 22.96 -37.13 -5.04
C ASP A 611 22.73 -35.65 -5.36
N ALA A 612 21.99 -34.93 -4.52
CA ALA A 612 21.75 -33.49 -4.67
C ALA A 612 22.97 -32.65 -4.27
N TRP A 613 23.17 -31.53 -4.99
CA TRP A 613 24.18 -30.52 -4.67
C TRP A 613 23.65 -29.10 -4.88
N ILE A 614 24.33 -28.11 -4.27
CA ILE A 614 23.98 -26.70 -4.43
C ILE A 614 24.73 -26.11 -5.64
N ASP A 615 23.99 -25.43 -6.53
CA ASP A 615 24.60 -24.50 -7.47
C ASP A 615 24.81 -23.14 -6.80
N HIS A 616 25.99 -22.99 -6.18
CA HIS A 616 26.39 -21.78 -5.46
C HIS A 616 26.36 -20.53 -6.35
N SER A 617 26.57 -20.66 -7.67
CA SER A 617 26.53 -19.52 -8.60
C SER A 617 25.14 -18.91 -8.78
N LYS A 618 24.10 -19.67 -8.44
CA LYS A 618 22.69 -19.24 -8.52
C LYS A 618 22.11 -18.87 -7.16
N THR A 619 22.90 -18.92 -6.09
CA THR A 619 22.42 -18.57 -4.75
C THR A 619 22.16 -17.07 -4.67
N LYS A 620 20.99 -16.71 -4.15
CA LYS A 620 20.57 -15.30 -4.01
C LYS A 620 20.13 -15.03 -2.58
N ILE A 621 20.44 -13.83 -2.10
CA ILE A 621 19.92 -13.35 -0.81
C ILE A 621 18.50 -12.83 -1.03
N GLY A 622 17.59 -13.22 -0.15
CA GLY A 622 16.24 -12.71 -0.08
C GLY A 622 15.91 -12.24 1.32
N TYR A 623 14.90 -11.38 1.43
CA TYR A 623 14.36 -10.95 2.72
C TYR A 623 12.85 -11.11 2.71
N GLU A 624 12.28 -11.66 3.78
CA GLU A 624 10.85 -11.77 4.02
C GLU A 624 10.53 -11.55 5.50
N ILE A 625 9.34 -11.04 5.78
CA ILE A 625 8.85 -10.82 7.14
C ILE A 625 7.61 -11.71 7.32
N PRO A 626 7.77 -12.97 7.73
CA PRO A 626 6.66 -13.91 7.81
C PRO A 626 5.85 -13.70 9.09
N PHE A 627 5.24 -12.51 9.22
CA PHE A 627 4.58 -12.02 10.44
C PHE A 627 3.64 -13.07 11.04
N THR A 628 2.68 -13.60 10.26
CA THR A 628 1.71 -14.59 10.74
C THR A 628 2.35 -15.86 11.28
N ARG A 629 3.50 -16.28 10.72
CA ARG A 629 4.23 -17.49 11.14
C ARG A 629 4.78 -17.33 12.57
N HIS A 630 5.22 -16.12 12.94
CA HIS A 630 5.78 -15.85 14.27
C HIS A 630 4.75 -15.78 15.40
N PHE A 631 3.48 -15.50 15.07
CA PHE A 631 2.37 -15.43 16.02
C PHE A 631 1.42 -16.64 15.91
N TYR A 632 1.75 -17.61 15.08
CA TYR A 632 0.97 -18.84 14.96
C TYR A 632 1.13 -19.67 16.23
N VAL A 633 0.03 -19.88 16.94
CA VAL A 633 -0.05 -20.85 18.04
C VAL A 633 -0.80 -22.06 17.49
N TYR A 634 -0.17 -23.23 17.51
CA TYR A 634 -0.84 -24.45 17.10
C TYR A 634 -1.95 -24.78 18.10
N GLU A 635 -3.19 -24.70 17.63
CA GLU A 635 -4.34 -25.21 18.36
C GLU A 635 -4.62 -26.64 17.86
N PRO A 636 -4.42 -27.68 18.70
CA PRO A 636 -4.79 -29.03 18.32
C PRO A 636 -6.29 -29.08 18.05
N PRO A 637 -6.75 -29.81 17.01
CA PRO A 637 -8.16 -30.00 16.78
C PRO A 637 -8.81 -30.60 18.04
N ARG A 638 -10.03 -30.14 18.35
CA ARG A 638 -10.79 -30.68 19.48
C ARG A 638 -10.93 -32.20 19.34
N PRO A 639 -10.88 -32.97 20.45
CA PRO A 639 -11.11 -34.40 20.40
C PRO A 639 -12.46 -34.72 19.76
N LEU A 640 -12.49 -35.70 18.85
CA LEU A 640 -13.72 -36.14 18.15
C LEU A 640 -14.87 -36.44 19.12
N ALA A 641 -14.55 -37.00 20.29
CA ALA A 641 -15.54 -37.31 21.32
C ALA A 641 -16.29 -36.08 21.88
N GLU A 642 -15.65 -34.91 21.94
CA GLU A 642 -16.31 -33.67 22.35
C GLU A 642 -17.23 -33.13 21.26
N ILE A 643 -16.79 -33.21 20.00
CA ILE A 643 -17.57 -32.81 18.82
C ILE A 643 -18.84 -33.67 18.73
N ASP A 644 -18.70 -34.99 18.91
CA ASP A 644 -19.84 -35.92 18.92
C ASP A 644 -20.83 -35.66 20.06
N ALA A 645 -20.32 -35.28 21.25
CA ALA A 645 -21.17 -34.95 22.39
C ALA A 645 -21.96 -33.66 22.17
N GLU A 646 -21.33 -32.62 21.60
CA GLU A 646 -22.00 -31.38 21.23
C GLU A 646 -23.02 -31.57 20.11
N LEU A 647 -22.69 -32.34 19.07
CA LEU A 647 -23.63 -32.65 18.00
C LEU A 647 -24.88 -33.35 18.54
N LYS A 648 -24.71 -34.32 19.44
CA LYS A 648 -25.85 -34.98 20.12
C LYS A 648 -26.66 -34.02 20.97
N ALA A 649 -26.00 -33.08 21.66
CA ALA A 649 -26.70 -32.05 22.45
C ALA A 649 -27.51 -31.12 21.55
N LEU A 650 -26.94 -30.67 20.43
CA LEU A 650 -27.61 -29.84 19.44
C LEU A 650 -28.78 -30.59 18.77
N GLU A 651 -28.58 -31.86 18.41
CA GLU A 651 -29.64 -32.72 17.86
C GLU A 651 -30.80 -32.86 18.85
N ALA A 652 -30.51 -33.05 20.14
CA ALA A 652 -31.53 -33.12 21.18
C ALA A 652 -32.27 -31.78 21.35
N GLU A 653 -31.57 -30.66 21.28
CA GLU A 653 -32.17 -29.31 21.33
C GLU A 653 -33.07 -29.05 20.11
N ILE A 654 -32.61 -29.40 18.90
CA ILE A 654 -33.39 -29.29 17.66
C ILE A 654 -34.63 -30.20 17.72
N GLN A 655 -34.49 -31.43 18.21
CA GLN A 655 -35.63 -32.33 18.38
C GLN A 655 -36.65 -31.80 19.40
N GLY A 656 -36.18 -31.18 20.50
CA GLY A 656 -37.06 -30.51 21.47
C GLY A 656 -37.84 -29.35 20.84
N LEU A 657 -37.15 -28.47 20.12
CA LEU A 657 -37.75 -27.34 19.41
C LEU A 657 -38.75 -27.78 18.32
N LEU A 658 -38.46 -28.87 17.60
CA LEU A 658 -39.39 -29.44 16.62
C LEU A 658 -40.61 -30.10 17.27
N GLY A 659 -40.44 -30.72 18.44
CA GLY A 659 -41.52 -31.26 19.26
C GLY A 659 -42.49 -30.18 19.73
N GLU A 660 -41.98 -29.05 20.20
CA GLU A 660 -42.79 -27.89 20.63
C GLU A 660 -43.57 -27.22 19.48
N VAL A 661 -43.15 -27.41 18.23
CA VAL A 661 -43.85 -26.86 17.03
C VAL A 661 -44.89 -27.83 16.47
N THR A 662 -44.89 -29.10 16.93
CA THR A 662 -45.80 -30.16 16.45
C THR A 662 -46.93 -30.51 17.43
N GLU A 663 -46.97 -29.87 18.61
CA GLU A 663 -48.15 -29.71 19.47
C GLU A 663 -48.85 -28.38 19.19
#